data_AF-A0A094BTU1-F1
#
_entry.id   AF-A0A094BTU1-F1
#
_cell.length_a   1.000
_cell.length_b   1.000
_cell.length_c   1.000
_cell.angle_alpha   90.00
_cell.angle_beta   90.00
_cell.angle_gamma   90.00
#
_symmetry.space_group_name_H-M   'P 1'
#
loop_
_entity.id
_entity.type
_entity.pdbx_description
1 polymer ?
#
loop_
_entity_poly.entity_id
_entity_poly.type
_entity_poly.pdbx_seq_one_letter_code
_entity_poly.pdbx_strand_id
1 'polypeptide(L)'
;MTFAQNLQAIVSFFIQLFVIFPYNALTTPRHGPLRSPKSIGAKPARTNDTNQRSPSMVSDGLYKLCTSKQSVSALLAEDPTLAPGDAWKQLYDSYVPTSKKEAGSGRDSEEGRSISTEELQRVAECGNWGPSQPSELFLKIYRDALGPVEQDIAAAMVSPSLMGSCGVVPLTIISVVPDIMRHMSNMIVRAEKEVYLATNYWQNSVASAYITNAMKELSARAGKRGERIVMKFIYDRGSPKQLFEPHYLVSEKEYLGNAVNIPKPEEIPNIDLQVMNYHKPMLGTYHCKYMVVDRKYAVLQSNNIQDNDNMEMMIQLEGPIVDSLYDMALISWHKALEPPLPSYNSPAAQGGNGSFGEASHHEMFSRDGIQMNATGNAPVSNPGQLETTDARGTPSQLIPGKDDGLLESERLANPSSGGPYQPSPARNAIERAVNASHLPPLEDVNAQGNSSGASKGQEKFGKDAVTNAYLRSGSSSLPGSIISQPVQGKLLPEHLTTDPHYDIDIAGEVARVQQSVFPKDNLTRLEAIAAHLNHTKNTDFPSSIPEIPSGDEFTPYIPHAVHEPFPIAMVNRPPYGTPNNNDVYTPQNEAWLAGLRYARKNVFIQSPTLNAEPILKEILNACERGVDVFAFICIGYNDAGELLPMQGGTNEMVSHALYESLSPEGLKHLHYHYYVGADQTRPILAKAKKRSCHVKLMIIDEEIGIQGNGNQDSQSWYHSQEINVMLQSKEVCGNWIDGLRRCQRTGIYGKVDDDGVWRDAEGKEVEGAIGTDPGKFSWFKGIAGAGYVYHVVMSKQGRRSRERMQLTEIALAVSHLHQLIGAAGQRLIPSARSGRDREKAGASQWGDRVGPLEVMADGSSASAPAASPPAKSPHSASPPAATGAQDFEIEHLPIESDESDIDSGFGSDTSTTSIRDSIRDYRVLNGRTYHNFNDTTYWGPNDEAANEAMDIGHQLFTLLFDGRLFLAPIGDNVQKAIDIGTGTGIWAIDFADQFPSAEVIGTDLSPTQPSFVPPNLRFELDDAQLDWTFNDKTFDFVHIRCLFGSISDWPKLYRDAFRTTKPGGWIEQAEINIQIVSDDGTVGEDHILTGWAKPFLKSGDLIGKSIRILEQSKERMEEAGFVNVVQRNYKVPVGAWSSDPKLKEVGRWNLLFCLSGMESWALYMLTAVLKWKLEDVYEYLAKVKAAFLDKKNHGYYVIGVVYGQRPL
;
A
#
# COMPACT_ATOMS: atom_id res chain seq x y z
N MET A 1 13.60 21.37 -28.21
CA MET A 1 13.54 22.61 -27.40
C MET A 1 14.92 22.86 -26.78
N THR A 2 15.25 24.06 -26.31
CA THR A 2 16.61 24.37 -25.82
C THR A 2 16.77 24.11 -24.33
N PHE A 3 17.96 23.69 -23.92
CA PHE A 3 18.35 23.36 -22.54
C PHE A 3 17.90 24.40 -21.49
N ALA A 4 17.98 25.69 -21.83
CA ALA A 4 17.55 26.80 -20.96
C ALA A 4 16.06 26.76 -20.59
N GLN A 5 15.19 26.23 -21.45
CA GLN A 5 13.74 26.13 -21.19
C GLN A 5 13.46 25.08 -20.10
N ASN A 6 14.11 23.91 -20.19
CA ASN A 6 14.03 22.86 -19.18
C ASN A 6 14.65 23.34 -17.84
N LEU A 7 15.77 24.05 -17.92
CA LEU A 7 16.46 24.65 -16.77
C LEU A 7 15.55 25.62 -16.00
N GLN A 8 14.82 26.48 -16.72
CA GLN A 8 13.89 27.46 -16.12
C GLN A 8 12.64 26.80 -15.50
N ALA A 9 12.17 25.69 -16.07
CA ALA A 9 11.11 24.88 -15.47
C ALA A 9 11.57 24.24 -14.15
N ILE A 10 12.77 23.66 -14.12
CA ILE A 10 13.35 23.04 -12.91
C ILE A 10 13.54 24.07 -11.78
N VAL A 11 13.96 25.30 -12.08
CA VAL A 11 14.07 26.35 -11.05
C VAL A 11 12.72 26.77 -10.49
N SER A 12 11.71 26.88 -11.35
CA SER A 12 10.33 27.20 -10.95
C SER A 12 9.78 26.13 -10.02
N PHE A 13 10.00 24.86 -10.35
CA PHE A 13 9.63 23.69 -9.54
C PHE A 13 10.27 23.72 -8.14
N PHE A 14 11.59 23.92 -8.03
CA PHE A 14 12.25 23.94 -6.71
C PHE A 14 11.87 25.14 -5.83
N ILE A 15 11.63 26.32 -6.42
CA ILE A 15 11.15 27.50 -5.68
C ILE A 15 9.70 27.29 -5.23
N GLN A 16 8.85 26.70 -6.08
CA GLN A 16 7.49 26.30 -5.71
C GLN A 16 7.50 25.32 -4.54
N LEU A 17 8.28 24.24 -4.60
CA LEU A 17 8.21 23.14 -3.62
C LEU A 17 8.73 23.51 -2.22
N PHE A 18 9.84 24.27 -2.11
CA PHE A 18 10.55 24.45 -0.83
C PHE A 18 10.47 25.84 -0.21
N VAL A 19 10.07 26.88 -0.96
CA VAL A 19 9.96 28.25 -0.44
C VAL A 19 8.51 28.72 -0.49
N ILE A 20 7.84 28.54 -1.62
CA ILE A 20 6.46 28.99 -1.79
C ILE A 20 5.47 28.03 -1.14
N PHE A 21 5.63 26.70 -1.25
CA PHE A 21 4.66 25.76 -0.68
C PHE A 21 4.48 25.90 0.84
N PRO A 22 5.55 25.97 1.68
CA PRO A 22 5.38 26.15 3.13
C PRO A 22 4.82 27.53 3.50
N TYR A 23 5.26 28.59 2.81
CA TYR A 23 4.80 29.95 3.06
C TYR A 23 3.34 30.14 2.64
N ASN A 24 2.93 29.57 1.50
CA ASN A 24 1.56 29.56 1.03
C ASN A 24 0.69 28.59 1.85
N ALA A 25 1.18 27.47 2.35
CA ALA A 25 0.41 26.63 3.28
C ALA A 25 0.05 27.38 4.59
N LEU A 26 0.83 28.42 4.94
CA LEU A 26 0.56 29.31 6.07
C LEU A 26 -0.23 30.59 5.72
N THR A 27 -0.39 30.94 4.44
CA THR A 27 -0.99 32.23 3.99
C THR A 27 -2.09 32.11 2.91
N THR A 28 -2.26 30.95 2.30
CA THR A 28 -3.47 30.59 1.53
C THR A 28 -4.63 30.47 2.53
N PRO A 29 -5.87 30.86 2.18
CA PRO A 29 -6.99 30.67 3.09
C PRO A 29 -7.08 29.20 3.53
N ARG A 30 -7.29 28.99 4.84
CA ARG A 30 -7.81 27.71 5.35
C ARG A 30 -9.02 27.31 4.50
N HIS A 31 -9.28 25.99 4.40
CA HIS A 31 -10.55 25.49 3.90
C HIS A 31 -11.67 26.39 4.42
N GLY A 32 -12.41 27.01 3.51
CA GLY A 32 -13.72 27.52 3.89
C GLY A 32 -14.56 26.33 4.33
N PRO A 33 -15.60 26.53 5.17
CA PRO A 33 -16.68 25.55 5.18
C PRO A 33 -17.11 25.31 3.73
N LEU A 34 -17.47 24.07 3.38
CA LEU A 34 -18.10 23.78 2.10
C LEU A 34 -19.28 24.74 1.97
N ARG A 35 -19.18 25.69 1.04
CA ARG A 35 -20.12 26.80 0.99
C ARG A 35 -21.34 26.35 0.23
N SER A 36 -22.50 26.40 0.88
CA SER A 36 -23.78 26.21 0.23
C SER A 36 -23.83 27.04 -1.08
N PRO A 37 -24.37 26.46 -2.17
CA PRO A 37 -24.57 27.21 -3.41
C PRO A 37 -25.33 28.50 -3.11
N LYS A 38 -24.79 29.64 -3.55
CA LYS A 38 -25.41 30.95 -3.28
C LYS A 38 -26.83 30.93 -3.84
N SER A 39 -27.83 31.11 -2.96
CA SER A 39 -29.24 30.99 -3.28
C SER A 39 -29.59 31.72 -4.60
N ILE A 40 -30.14 30.96 -5.55
CA ILE A 40 -30.46 31.45 -6.90
C ILE A 40 -31.72 32.34 -6.82
N GLY A 41 -31.52 33.55 -6.31
CA GLY A 41 -32.56 34.57 -6.15
C GLY A 41 -32.97 35.16 -7.49
N ALA A 42 -33.99 34.58 -8.11
CA ALA A 42 -34.44 34.92 -9.45
C ALA A 42 -34.75 36.42 -9.67
N LYS A 43 -33.84 37.12 -10.36
CA LYS A 43 -34.09 38.42 -11.03
C LYS A 43 -33.34 38.49 -12.37
N PRO A 44 -33.98 39.01 -13.45
CA PRO A 44 -33.39 38.99 -14.79
C PRO A 44 -32.38 40.11 -15.00
N ALA A 45 -31.17 39.75 -15.44
CA ALA A 45 -30.18 40.69 -15.98
C ALA A 45 -30.45 40.96 -17.48
N ARG A 46 -30.11 42.16 -17.96
CA ARG A 46 -30.44 42.64 -19.32
C ARG A 46 -29.22 42.66 -20.25
N THR A 47 -29.42 42.09 -21.43
CA THR A 47 -28.91 42.52 -22.76
C THR A 47 -27.43 42.86 -22.94
N ASN A 48 -26.83 42.12 -23.87
CA ASN A 48 -25.83 42.57 -24.85
C ASN A 48 -24.47 43.06 -24.33
N ASP A 49 -23.45 42.22 -24.52
CA ASP A 49 -22.36 42.61 -25.42
C ASP A 49 -22.09 41.47 -26.42
N THR A 50 -21.58 41.78 -27.61
CA THR A 50 -21.50 40.81 -28.73
C THR A 50 -20.09 40.67 -29.29
N ASN A 51 -19.43 39.55 -28.98
CA ASN A 51 -18.48 38.77 -29.82
C ASN A 51 -17.49 37.98 -28.95
N GLN A 52 -17.78 36.70 -28.67
CA GLN A 52 -16.76 35.68 -28.39
C GLN A 52 -17.21 34.35 -29.04
N ARG A 53 -16.26 33.59 -29.60
CA ARG A 53 -16.54 32.37 -30.38
C ARG A 53 -16.62 31.15 -29.47
N SER A 54 -17.49 30.21 -29.81
CA SER A 54 -17.68 28.96 -29.09
C SER A 54 -16.56 27.93 -29.32
N PRO A 55 -16.21 27.14 -28.28
CA PRO A 55 -15.77 25.76 -28.40
C PRO A 55 -16.99 24.84 -28.17
N SER A 56 -17.45 24.13 -29.20
CA SER A 56 -18.73 23.37 -29.11
C SER A 56 -18.83 22.20 -30.11
N MET A 57 -17.74 21.45 -30.28
CA MET A 57 -17.69 20.19 -31.04
C MET A 57 -16.37 19.47 -30.73
N VAL A 58 -16.34 18.13 -30.72
CA VAL A 58 -15.10 17.32 -30.72
C VAL A 58 -14.23 17.73 -31.91
N SER A 59 -12.93 18.02 -31.75
CA SER A 59 -12.12 18.54 -32.86
C SER A 59 -11.97 17.54 -34.01
N ASP A 60 -11.56 18.01 -35.19
CA ASP A 60 -11.17 17.12 -36.30
C ASP A 60 -9.92 16.30 -35.98
N GLY A 61 -9.09 16.75 -35.03
CA GLY A 61 -7.93 16.04 -34.53
C GLY A 61 -8.33 14.82 -33.68
N LEU A 62 -9.11 15.04 -32.62
CA LEU A 62 -9.55 13.96 -31.73
C LEU A 62 -10.51 12.99 -32.45
N TYR A 63 -11.45 13.51 -33.25
CA TYR A 63 -12.33 12.68 -34.08
C TYR A 63 -11.52 11.72 -34.97
N LYS A 64 -10.45 12.19 -35.61
CA LYS A 64 -9.56 11.36 -36.45
C LYS A 64 -8.78 10.31 -35.63
N LEU A 65 -8.46 10.58 -34.36
CA LEU A 65 -7.83 9.61 -33.47
C LEU A 65 -8.81 8.52 -33.04
N CYS A 66 -10.02 8.89 -32.62
CA CYS A 66 -11.08 7.95 -32.22
C CYS A 66 -11.61 7.10 -33.39
N THR A 67 -11.58 7.63 -34.62
CA THR A 67 -11.94 6.89 -35.85
C THR A 67 -10.74 6.20 -36.54
N SER A 68 -9.57 6.20 -35.89
CA SER A 68 -8.35 5.59 -36.43
C SER A 68 -8.41 4.05 -36.40
N LYS A 69 -7.83 3.40 -37.42
CA LYS A 69 -7.56 1.95 -37.42
C LYS A 69 -6.22 1.57 -36.78
N GLN A 70 -5.51 2.55 -36.21
CA GLN A 70 -4.21 2.37 -35.57
C GLN A 70 -4.34 2.54 -34.06
N SER A 71 -3.66 1.68 -33.32
CA SER A 71 -3.55 1.60 -31.86
C SER A 71 -2.19 0.99 -31.52
N VAL A 72 -1.76 1.03 -30.26
CA VAL A 72 -0.52 0.37 -29.80
C VAL A 72 -0.58 -1.13 -30.08
N SER A 73 -1.71 -1.76 -29.76
CA SER A 73 -2.04 -3.16 -30.06
C SER A 73 -2.07 -3.50 -31.55
N ALA A 74 -2.39 -2.55 -32.44
CA ALA A 74 -2.35 -2.76 -33.88
C ALA A 74 -0.92 -2.66 -34.44
N LEU A 75 -0.08 -1.74 -33.93
CA LEU A 75 1.33 -1.70 -34.32
C LEU A 75 2.08 -2.96 -33.84
N LEU A 76 1.81 -3.44 -32.62
CA LEU A 76 2.38 -4.71 -32.15
C LEU A 76 1.77 -5.94 -32.84
N ALA A 77 0.66 -5.79 -33.57
CA ALA A 77 0.16 -6.83 -34.48
C ALA A 77 0.99 -6.94 -35.77
N GLU A 78 1.61 -5.83 -36.20
CA GLU A 78 2.49 -5.75 -37.38
C GLU A 78 3.96 -6.05 -37.03
N ASP A 79 4.47 -5.52 -35.91
CA ASP A 79 5.79 -5.82 -35.35
C ASP A 79 5.70 -6.16 -33.84
N PRO A 80 5.63 -7.44 -33.46
CA PRO A 80 5.56 -7.85 -32.06
C PRO A 80 6.88 -7.68 -31.29
N THR A 81 7.97 -7.23 -31.94
CA THR A 81 9.24 -6.92 -31.27
C THR A 81 9.32 -5.46 -30.80
N LEU A 82 8.41 -4.60 -31.27
CA LEU A 82 8.32 -3.19 -30.92
C LEU A 82 7.89 -3.01 -29.45
N ALA A 83 8.60 -2.16 -28.71
CA ALA A 83 8.18 -1.78 -27.36
C ALA A 83 6.88 -0.95 -27.41
N PRO A 84 5.85 -1.24 -26.58
CA PRO A 84 4.62 -0.45 -26.54
C PRO A 84 4.84 1.04 -26.29
N GLY A 85 5.84 1.39 -25.48
CA GLY A 85 6.23 2.78 -25.22
C GLY A 85 6.83 3.49 -26.43
N ASP A 86 7.35 2.77 -27.43
CA ASP A 86 7.83 3.33 -28.70
C ASP A 86 6.73 3.31 -29.78
N ALA A 87 5.88 2.28 -29.80
CA ALA A 87 4.64 2.28 -30.59
C ALA A 87 3.73 3.48 -30.23
N TRP A 88 3.58 3.78 -28.94
CA TRP A 88 2.85 4.96 -28.46
C TRP A 88 3.45 6.27 -29.00
N LYS A 89 4.79 6.43 -28.98
CA LYS A 89 5.46 7.61 -29.54
C LYS A 89 5.23 7.72 -31.05
N GLN A 90 5.38 6.61 -31.78
CA GLN A 90 5.17 6.54 -33.23
C GLN A 90 3.77 7.00 -33.64
N LEU A 91 2.74 6.71 -32.84
CA LEU A 91 1.37 7.13 -33.08
C LEU A 91 1.07 8.57 -32.65
N TYR A 92 1.55 8.98 -31.46
CA TYR A 92 0.99 10.14 -30.76
C TYR A 92 1.98 11.28 -30.41
N ASP A 93 3.30 11.08 -30.48
CA ASP A 93 4.31 12.12 -30.13
C ASP A 93 4.27 13.34 -31.09
N SER A 94 3.68 13.17 -32.28
CA SER A 94 3.46 14.24 -33.26
C SER A 94 2.12 14.99 -33.10
N TYR A 95 1.25 14.59 -32.17
CA TYR A 95 -0.02 15.26 -31.95
C TYR A 95 0.17 16.61 -31.25
N VAL A 96 -0.58 17.62 -31.69
CA VAL A 96 -0.61 18.95 -31.09
C VAL A 96 -2.07 19.31 -30.78
N PRO A 97 -2.45 19.42 -29.49
CA PRO A 97 -3.78 19.85 -29.06
C PRO A 97 -4.27 21.10 -29.80
N THR A 98 -5.50 21.05 -30.32
CA THR A 98 -6.02 22.14 -31.16
C THR A 98 -6.38 23.41 -30.37
N SER A 99 -6.53 23.29 -29.05
CA SER A 99 -6.79 24.40 -28.14
C SER A 99 -5.73 24.47 -27.02
N LYS A 100 -5.24 25.68 -26.74
CA LYS A 100 -4.25 25.95 -25.68
C LYS A 100 -4.61 27.19 -24.88
N LYS A 101 -5.90 27.34 -24.55
CA LYS A 101 -6.47 28.50 -23.87
C LYS A 101 -7.32 28.08 -22.68
N GLU A 102 -6.93 28.59 -21.51
CA GLU A 102 -7.80 28.80 -20.34
C GLU A 102 -8.53 27.55 -19.80
N ALA A 103 -7.77 26.47 -19.63
CA ALA A 103 -8.04 25.52 -18.56
C ALA A 103 -7.73 26.20 -17.21
N GLY A 104 -8.74 26.78 -16.56
CA GLY A 104 -8.57 27.44 -15.26
C GLY A 104 -9.84 28.12 -14.72
N SER A 105 -10.34 27.63 -13.58
CA SER A 105 -11.28 28.30 -12.66
C SER A 105 -12.44 29.10 -13.30
N GLY A 106 -13.56 28.43 -13.62
CA GLY A 106 -14.81 29.13 -13.95
C GLY A 106 -15.76 28.44 -14.92
N ARG A 107 -16.24 27.23 -14.60
CA ARG A 107 -17.51 26.71 -15.16
C ARG A 107 -18.66 26.91 -14.13
N ASP A 108 -18.72 28.10 -13.54
CA ASP A 108 -19.84 28.49 -12.67
C ASP A 108 -21.11 28.61 -13.53
N SER A 109 -22.01 27.63 -13.41
CA SER A 109 -23.39 27.68 -13.93
C SER A 109 -23.57 27.98 -15.44
N GLU A 110 -23.14 27.07 -16.33
CA GLU A 110 -23.81 26.92 -17.65
C GLU A 110 -25.14 26.15 -17.51
N GLU A 111 -26.06 26.63 -16.67
CA GLU A 111 -27.43 26.10 -16.64
C GLU A 111 -28.11 26.32 -18.01
N GLY A 112 -28.58 25.23 -18.62
CA GLY A 112 -29.46 25.29 -19.79
C GLY A 112 -28.78 25.28 -21.17
N ARG A 113 -27.46 25.06 -21.28
CA ARG A 113 -26.81 24.90 -22.60
C ARG A 113 -27.10 23.52 -23.18
N SER A 114 -28.09 23.43 -24.07
CA SER A 114 -28.42 22.19 -24.79
C SER A 114 -27.29 21.77 -25.73
N ILE A 115 -26.66 20.65 -25.41
CA ILE A 115 -25.71 19.93 -26.30
C ILE A 115 -26.47 19.58 -27.58
N SER A 116 -25.91 19.89 -28.75
CA SER A 116 -26.64 19.77 -30.01
C SER A 116 -26.69 18.31 -30.51
N THR A 117 -27.69 18.00 -31.35
CA THR A 117 -27.81 16.66 -31.95
C THR A 117 -26.59 16.30 -32.79
N GLU A 118 -26.01 17.29 -33.48
CA GLU A 118 -24.80 17.15 -34.29
C GLU A 118 -23.54 16.92 -33.42
N GLU A 119 -23.49 17.54 -32.23
CA GLU A 119 -22.43 17.30 -31.24
C GLU A 119 -22.51 15.88 -30.68
N LEU A 120 -23.70 15.43 -30.28
CA LEU A 120 -23.93 14.06 -29.80
C LEU A 120 -23.68 13.00 -30.88
N GLN A 121 -24.12 13.23 -32.12
CA GLN A 121 -23.87 12.35 -33.27
C GLN A 121 -22.35 12.16 -33.49
N ARG A 122 -21.59 13.25 -33.45
CA ARG A 122 -20.13 13.19 -33.63
C ARG A 122 -19.41 12.51 -32.45
N VAL A 123 -19.94 12.62 -31.23
CA VAL A 123 -19.45 11.85 -30.07
C VAL A 123 -19.76 10.37 -30.22
N ALA A 124 -20.93 10.01 -30.75
CA ALA A 124 -21.28 8.62 -31.07
C ALA A 124 -20.38 8.04 -32.17
N GLU A 125 -19.94 8.85 -33.13
CA GLU A 125 -18.94 8.46 -34.15
C GLU A 125 -17.51 8.28 -33.58
N CYS A 126 -17.24 8.73 -32.34
CA CYS A 126 -15.95 8.59 -31.66
C CYS A 126 -15.84 7.29 -30.82
N GLY A 127 -16.56 6.23 -31.17
CA GLY A 127 -16.43 4.91 -30.55
C GLY A 127 -17.09 3.79 -31.35
N ASN A 128 -16.72 2.54 -31.07
CA ASN A 128 -17.15 1.35 -31.80
C ASN A 128 -18.14 0.51 -30.98
N TRP A 129 -19.42 0.89 -31.02
CA TRP A 129 -20.48 0.32 -30.16
C TRP A 129 -21.06 -1.02 -30.67
N GLY A 130 -20.53 -1.56 -31.76
CA GLY A 130 -20.96 -2.82 -32.37
C GLY A 130 -22.43 -2.82 -32.80
N PRO A 131 -23.27 -3.77 -32.34
CA PRO A 131 -24.70 -3.83 -32.69
C PRO A 131 -25.56 -2.81 -31.91
N SER A 132 -25.01 -2.18 -30.87
CA SER A 132 -25.75 -1.33 -29.94
C SER A 132 -25.65 0.16 -30.28
N GLN A 133 -26.56 0.96 -29.73
CA GLN A 133 -26.49 2.42 -29.77
C GLN A 133 -26.37 2.98 -28.34
N PRO A 134 -25.39 3.86 -28.08
CA PRO A 134 -25.34 4.65 -26.85
C PRO A 134 -26.58 5.52 -26.65
N SER A 135 -27.00 5.67 -25.39
CA SER A 135 -28.07 6.58 -25.01
C SER A 135 -27.57 8.02 -24.93
N GLU A 136 -28.51 8.96 -24.93
CA GLU A 136 -28.23 10.39 -24.76
C GLU A 136 -27.44 10.67 -23.46
N LEU A 137 -27.66 9.89 -22.40
CA LEU A 137 -26.96 10.05 -21.13
C LEU A 137 -25.51 9.55 -21.23
N PHE A 138 -25.29 8.37 -21.82
CA PHE A 138 -23.94 7.82 -22.02
C PHE A 138 -23.10 8.71 -22.92
N LEU A 139 -23.66 9.22 -24.03
CA LEU A 139 -22.95 10.13 -24.93
C LEU A 139 -22.55 11.45 -24.25
N LYS A 140 -23.34 11.97 -23.31
CA LYS A 140 -22.99 13.18 -22.56
C LYS A 140 -21.82 12.95 -21.61
N ILE A 141 -21.81 11.82 -20.89
CA ILE A 141 -20.70 11.46 -19.99
C ILE A 141 -19.44 11.12 -20.81
N TYR A 142 -19.58 10.36 -21.91
CA TYR A 142 -18.47 10.01 -22.81
C TYR A 142 -17.85 11.24 -23.48
N ARG A 143 -18.64 12.25 -23.86
CA ARG A 143 -18.12 13.54 -24.36
C ARG A 143 -17.21 14.22 -23.34
N ASP A 144 -17.66 14.30 -22.08
CA ASP A 144 -16.89 14.97 -21.03
C ASP A 144 -15.61 14.18 -20.71
N ALA A 145 -15.67 12.84 -20.71
CA ALA A 145 -14.50 11.96 -20.60
C ALA A 145 -13.53 12.03 -21.79
N LEU A 146 -14.01 12.34 -23.01
CA LEU A 146 -13.16 12.62 -24.18
C LEU A 146 -12.46 14.00 -24.11
N GLY A 147 -13.02 14.96 -23.37
CA GLY A 147 -12.48 16.31 -23.25
C GLY A 147 -11.00 16.40 -22.79
N PRO A 148 -10.57 15.63 -21.77
CA PRO A 148 -9.17 15.43 -21.41
C PRO A 148 -8.27 14.99 -22.58
N VAL A 149 -8.75 14.09 -23.44
CA VAL A 149 -7.97 13.45 -24.51
C VAL A 149 -7.62 14.43 -25.64
N GLU A 150 -8.42 15.50 -25.81
CA GLU A 150 -8.10 16.63 -26.70
C GLU A 150 -6.89 17.45 -26.18
N GLN A 151 -6.61 17.42 -24.87
CA GLN A 151 -5.53 18.18 -24.23
C GLN A 151 -4.27 17.33 -24.00
N ASP A 152 -4.44 16.09 -23.55
CA ASP A 152 -3.38 15.08 -23.44
C ASP A 152 -3.93 13.68 -23.73
N ILE A 153 -3.44 13.05 -24.81
CA ILE A 153 -3.81 11.69 -25.20
C ILE A 153 -3.41 10.68 -24.11
N ALA A 154 -2.32 10.93 -23.37
CA ALA A 154 -1.84 10.04 -22.32
C ALA A 154 -2.78 9.99 -21.10
N ALA A 155 -3.69 10.97 -20.94
CA ALA A 155 -4.71 10.95 -19.90
C ALA A 155 -5.65 9.73 -20.00
N ALA A 156 -5.82 9.14 -21.19
CA ALA A 156 -6.70 7.98 -21.41
C ALA A 156 -6.08 6.63 -21.04
N MET A 157 -4.76 6.50 -20.98
CA MET A 157 -4.05 5.22 -20.80
C MET A 157 -4.48 4.09 -21.78
N VAL A 158 -5.09 4.45 -22.91
CA VAL A 158 -5.54 3.58 -23.99
C VAL A 158 -5.46 4.35 -25.31
N SER A 159 -5.23 3.66 -26.43
CA SER A 159 -5.35 4.28 -27.76
C SER A 159 -6.75 4.89 -27.95
N PRO A 160 -6.92 6.16 -28.40
CA PRO A 160 -8.25 6.79 -28.48
C PRO A 160 -9.27 6.06 -29.37
N SER A 161 -8.77 5.30 -30.35
CA SER A 161 -9.54 4.40 -31.23
C SER A 161 -10.15 3.18 -30.52
N LEU A 162 -9.70 2.89 -29.30
CA LEU A 162 -10.18 1.80 -28.43
C LEU A 162 -10.78 2.33 -27.12
N MET A 163 -10.90 3.65 -26.95
CA MET A 163 -11.48 4.23 -25.73
C MET A 163 -12.99 3.98 -25.63
N GLY A 164 -13.73 4.04 -26.74
CA GLY A 164 -15.14 3.67 -26.83
C GLY A 164 -15.32 2.40 -27.64
N SER A 165 -15.89 1.35 -27.03
CA SER A 165 -15.99 -0.01 -27.54
C SER A 165 -17.33 -0.66 -27.14
N CYS A 166 -17.48 -1.97 -27.33
CA CYS A 166 -18.60 -2.73 -26.79
C CYS A 166 -18.18 -4.11 -26.29
N GLY A 167 -19.03 -4.74 -25.48
CA GLY A 167 -18.77 -6.07 -24.93
C GLY A 167 -19.93 -6.60 -24.10
N VAL A 168 -19.71 -7.74 -23.47
CA VAL A 168 -20.66 -8.38 -22.54
C VAL A 168 -20.03 -8.65 -21.18
N VAL A 169 -20.89 -8.79 -20.15
CA VAL A 169 -20.49 -9.09 -18.77
C VAL A 169 -21.20 -10.38 -18.33
N PRO A 170 -20.61 -11.57 -18.52
CA PRO A 170 -21.28 -12.84 -18.21
C PRO A 170 -21.34 -13.14 -16.71
N LEU A 171 -20.40 -12.59 -15.92
CA LEU A 171 -20.31 -12.79 -14.47
C LEU A 171 -19.90 -11.49 -13.77
N THR A 172 -20.57 -11.21 -12.66
CA THR A 172 -20.10 -10.29 -11.61
C THR A 172 -19.88 -11.09 -10.32
N ILE A 173 -18.84 -10.78 -9.56
CA ILE A 173 -18.62 -11.28 -8.20
C ILE A 173 -18.69 -10.09 -7.24
N ILE A 174 -19.46 -10.21 -6.16
CA ILE A 174 -19.46 -9.28 -5.01
C ILE A 174 -19.24 -10.12 -3.76
N SER A 175 -17.97 -10.26 -3.35
CA SER A 175 -17.56 -11.21 -2.31
C SER A 175 -16.17 -10.88 -1.73
N VAL A 176 -15.66 -11.77 -0.88
CA VAL A 176 -14.30 -11.70 -0.32
C VAL A 176 -13.22 -12.09 -1.32
N VAL A 177 -11.99 -11.63 -1.09
CA VAL A 177 -10.82 -11.86 -1.97
C VAL A 177 -10.65 -13.33 -2.43
N PRO A 178 -10.80 -14.37 -1.58
CA PRO A 178 -10.69 -15.76 -2.03
C PRO A 178 -11.62 -16.17 -3.18
N ASP A 179 -12.84 -15.62 -3.28
CA ASP A 179 -13.76 -15.92 -4.38
C ASP A 179 -13.27 -15.32 -5.71
N ILE A 180 -12.79 -14.08 -5.67
CA ILE A 180 -12.13 -13.45 -6.81
C ILE A 180 -10.90 -14.27 -7.23
N MET A 181 -10.08 -14.72 -6.27
CA MET A 181 -8.91 -15.56 -6.56
C MET A 181 -9.29 -16.94 -7.13
N ARG A 182 -10.39 -17.56 -6.68
CA ARG A 182 -10.91 -18.82 -7.25
C ARG A 182 -11.28 -18.66 -8.72
N HIS A 183 -12.06 -17.63 -9.06
CA HIS A 183 -12.43 -17.38 -10.45
C HIS A 183 -11.24 -17.08 -11.35
N MET A 184 -10.33 -16.21 -10.90
CA MET A 184 -9.07 -15.94 -11.61
C MET A 184 -8.23 -17.21 -11.78
N SER A 185 -8.19 -18.09 -10.78
CA SER A 185 -7.50 -19.38 -10.86
C SER A 185 -8.12 -20.31 -11.90
N ASN A 186 -9.46 -20.37 -11.98
CA ASN A 186 -10.16 -21.14 -13.01
C ASN A 186 -9.89 -20.56 -14.40
N MET A 187 -9.88 -19.24 -14.58
CA MET A 187 -9.49 -18.61 -15.87
C MET A 187 -8.03 -18.93 -16.25
N ILE A 188 -7.08 -18.81 -15.32
CA ILE A 188 -5.66 -19.13 -15.54
C ILE A 188 -5.52 -20.58 -16.00
N VAL A 189 -6.13 -21.54 -15.30
CA VAL A 189 -6.04 -22.98 -15.62
C VAL A 189 -6.72 -23.34 -16.96
N ARG A 190 -7.61 -22.49 -17.47
CA ARG A 190 -8.24 -22.62 -18.80
C ARG A 190 -7.43 -22.00 -19.95
N ALA A 191 -6.36 -21.26 -19.67
CA ALA A 191 -5.59 -20.56 -20.71
C ALA A 191 -4.93 -21.48 -21.75
N GLU A 192 -4.98 -21.05 -23.01
CA GLU A 192 -4.43 -21.76 -24.17
C GLU A 192 -3.06 -21.21 -24.62
N LYS A 193 -2.82 -19.91 -24.47
CA LYS A 193 -1.67 -19.19 -25.07
C LYS A 193 -1.03 -18.19 -24.11
N GLU A 194 -1.82 -17.41 -23.38
CA GLU A 194 -1.30 -16.29 -22.58
C GLU A 194 -2.18 -15.84 -21.42
N VAL A 195 -1.50 -15.29 -20.40
CA VAL A 195 -2.11 -14.56 -19.28
C VAL A 195 -1.33 -13.28 -19.02
N TYR A 196 -2.01 -12.13 -19.07
CA TYR A 196 -1.50 -10.87 -18.54
C TYR A 196 -2.22 -10.55 -17.23
N LEU A 197 -1.50 -10.47 -16.12
CA LEU A 197 -2.06 -10.27 -14.77
C LEU A 197 -1.49 -9.00 -14.14
N ALA A 198 -2.39 -8.09 -13.75
CA ALA A 198 -2.10 -6.84 -13.08
C ALA A 198 -2.74 -6.78 -11.69
N THR A 199 -1.97 -6.36 -10.70
CA THR A 199 -2.50 -5.94 -9.38
C THR A 199 -1.71 -4.75 -8.88
N ASN A 200 -2.26 -3.96 -7.96
CA ASN A 200 -1.48 -2.91 -7.32
C ASN A 200 -0.48 -3.54 -6.34
N TYR A 201 -0.95 -4.34 -5.39
CA TYR A 201 -0.08 -4.96 -4.40
C TYR A 201 -0.25 -6.48 -4.38
N TRP A 202 0.89 -7.17 -4.41
CA TRP A 202 1.01 -8.61 -4.28
C TRP A 202 1.78 -8.95 -3.00
N GLN A 203 1.22 -9.87 -2.22
CA GLN A 203 1.82 -10.45 -1.02
C GLN A 203 1.73 -11.97 -1.09
N ASN A 204 2.83 -12.67 -0.77
CA ASN A 204 2.81 -14.11 -0.48
C ASN A 204 1.83 -14.41 0.67
N SER A 205 0.69 -15.03 0.36
CA SER A 205 -0.48 -15.13 1.23
C SER A 205 -1.43 -16.26 0.74
N VAL A 206 -2.54 -16.53 1.46
CA VAL A 206 -3.59 -17.46 0.98
C VAL A 206 -4.16 -16.99 -0.37
N ALA A 207 -4.44 -15.69 -0.53
CA ALA A 207 -4.89 -15.10 -1.78
C ALA A 207 -3.91 -15.34 -2.95
N SER A 208 -2.60 -15.13 -2.75
CA SER A 208 -1.62 -15.43 -3.81
C SER A 208 -1.48 -16.94 -4.06
N ALA A 209 -1.61 -17.78 -3.03
CA ALA A 209 -1.44 -19.22 -3.14
C ALA A 209 -2.40 -19.85 -4.16
N TYR A 210 -3.66 -19.40 -4.22
CA TYR A 210 -4.63 -19.77 -5.28
C TYR A 210 -4.03 -19.56 -6.69
N ILE A 211 -3.55 -18.34 -6.97
CA ILE A 211 -2.93 -17.99 -8.26
C ILE A 211 -1.67 -18.82 -8.54
N THR A 212 -0.80 -19.02 -7.55
CA THR A 212 0.43 -19.81 -7.74
C THR A 212 0.15 -21.31 -7.95
N ASN A 213 -0.92 -21.85 -7.38
CA ASN A 213 -1.39 -23.21 -7.66
C ASN A 213 -1.96 -23.30 -9.08
N ALA A 214 -2.74 -22.29 -9.50
CA ALA A 214 -3.28 -22.19 -10.85
C ALA A 214 -2.18 -22.15 -11.93
N MET A 215 -1.07 -21.45 -11.68
CA MET A 215 0.11 -21.45 -12.54
C MET A 215 0.75 -22.85 -12.67
N LYS A 216 0.86 -23.60 -11.57
CA LYS A 216 1.41 -24.97 -11.59
C LYS A 216 0.51 -25.94 -12.36
N GLU A 217 -0.80 -25.87 -12.15
CA GLU A 217 -1.77 -26.68 -12.90
C GLU A 217 -1.83 -26.29 -14.39
N LEU A 218 -1.79 -25.00 -14.72
CA LEU A 218 -1.70 -24.52 -16.10
C LEU A 218 -0.44 -25.05 -16.79
N SER A 219 0.72 -24.98 -16.14
CA SER A 219 1.97 -25.55 -16.65
C SER A 219 1.83 -27.07 -16.89
N ALA A 220 1.18 -27.79 -15.99
CA ALA A 220 0.93 -29.22 -16.16
C ALA A 220 -0.02 -29.51 -17.34
N ARG A 221 -1.07 -28.71 -17.54
CA ARG A 221 -2.00 -28.82 -18.68
C ARG A 221 -1.34 -28.46 -20.00
N ALA A 222 -0.61 -27.36 -20.09
CA ALA A 222 0.16 -26.99 -21.29
C ALA A 222 1.18 -28.08 -21.66
N GLY A 223 1.86 -28.67 -20.66
CA GLY A 223 2.74 -29.83 -20.85
C GLY A 223 2.03 -31.08 -21.38
N LYS A 224 0.80 -31.38 -20.91
CA LYS A 224 -0.06 -32.45 -21.47
C LYS A 224 -0.47 -32.17 -22.93
N ARG A 225 -0.65 -30.90 -23.32
CA ARG A 225 -1.00 -30.46 -24.69
C ARG A 225 0.23 -30.38 -25.62
N GLY A 226 1.44 -30.28 -25.08
CA GLY A 226 2.68 -30.09 -25.85
C GLY A 226 2.98 -28.61 -26.17
N GLU A 227 2.44 -27.69 -25.37
CA GLU A 227 2.43 -26.24 -25.59
C GLU A 227 3.23 -25.49 -24.52
N ARG A 228 3.47 -24.19 -24.76
CA ARG A 228 3.97 -23.25 -23.75
C ARG A 228 3.04 -22.04 -23.67
N ILE A 229 2.86 -21.51 -22.46
CA ILE A 229 2.04 -20.33 -22.18
C ILE A 229 2.93 -19.13 -21.90
N VAL A 230 2.66 -17.97 -22.48
CA VAL A 230 3.36 -16.73 -22.13
C VAL A 230 2.62 -16.02 -21.01
N MET A 231 3.26 -15.86 -19.84
CA MET A 231 2.66 -15.17 -18.70
C MET A 231 3.39 -13.86 -18.40
N LYS A 232 2.64 -12.76 -18.35
CA LYS A 232 3.14 -11.43 -17.97
C LYS A 232 2.48 -11.00 -16.67
N PHE A 233 3.28 -10.58 -15.70
CA PHE A 233 2.82 -10.20 -14.37
C PHE A 233 3.33 -8.81 -14.02
N ILE A 234 2.46 -7.88 -13.61
CA ILE A 234 2.83 -6.52 -13.21
C ILE A 234 2.25 -6.14 -11.83
N TYR A 235 3.08 -5.52 -10.99
CA TYR A 235 2.68 -4.99 -9.68
C TYR A 235 3.36 -3.66 -9.33
N ASP A 236 2.85 -2.97 -8.31
CA ASP A 236 3.56 -1.88 -7.62
C ASP A 236 4.21 -2.41 -6.34
N ARG A 237 5.52 -2.17 -6.21
CA ARG A 237 6.22 -2.23 -4.93
C ARG A 237 7.35 -1.21 -4.93
N GLY A 238 7.02 0.02 -4.56
CA GLY A 238 7.93 1.16 -4.47
C GLY A 238 9.38 0.80 -4.10
N SER A 239 10.30 1.15 -4.99
CA SER A 239 11.70 0.78 -4.96
C SER A 239 12.63 1.98 -5.12
N PRO A 240 13.79 2.02 -4.44
CA PRO A 240 14.87 2.97 -4.76
C PRO A 240 15.33 2.92 -6.23
N LYS A 241 15.15 1.78 -6.94
CA LYS A 241 15.41 1.64 -8.38
C LYS A 241 14.53 2.57 -9.23
N GLN A 242 13.28 2.78 -8.80
CA GLN A 242 12.25 3.52 -9.54
C GLN A 242 12.40 5.04 -9.48
N LEU A 243 13.40 5.53 -8.74
CA LEU A 243 13.91 6.91 -8.87
C LEU A 243 14.61 7.17 -10.22
N PHE A 244 14.99 6.12 -10.95
CA PHE A 244 15.64 6.19 -12.26
C PHE A 244 14.85 5.46 -13.35
N GLU A 245 14.31 4.26 -13.04
CA GLU A 245 13.55 3.45 -13.99
C GLU A 245 12.19 3.05 -13.37
N PRO A 246 11.09 3.80 -13.65
CA PRO A 246 9.77 3.54 -13.06
C PRO A 246 9.22 2.14 -13.31
N HIS A 247 9.41 1.58 -14.51
CA HIS A 247 9.02 0.23 -14.90
C HIS A 247 10.29 -0.63 -15.00
N TYR A 248 10.57 -1.52 -14.05
CA TYR A 248 11.73 -2.43 -14.13
C TYR A 248 11.31 -3.89 -14.13
N LEU A 249 12.05 -4.74 -14.84
CA LEU A 249 11.83 -6.19 -14.87
C LEU A 249 12.37 -6.80 -13.58
N VAL A 250 11.53 -7.57 -12.88
CA VAL A 250 11.84 -8.19 -11.60
C VAL A 250 12.63 -9.46 -11.86
N SER A 251 13.85 -9.51 -11.31
CA SER A 251 14.70 -10.70 -11.44
C SER A 251 14.08 -11.91 -10.73
N GLU A 252 14.40 -13.12 -11.20
CA GLU A 252 13.98 -14.38 -10.58
C GLU A 252 14.23 -14.40 -9.07
N LYS A 253 15.45 -14.06 -8.65
CA LYS A 253 15.84 -13.93 -7.24
C LYS A 253 14.95 -12.99 -6.41
N GLU A 254 14.31 -12.01 -7.04
CA GLU A 254 13.45 -11.01 -6.40
C GLU A 254 11.99 -11.50 -6.33
N TYR A 255 11.46 -12.17 -7.36
CA TYR A 255 10.11 -12.76 -7.30
C TYR A 255 10.04 -14.10 -6.54
N LEU A 256 11.16 -14.83 -6.43
CA LEU A 256 11.29 -16.01 -5.58
C LEU A 256 11.48 -15.68 -4.08
N GLY A 257 11.67 -14.40 -3.73
CA GLY A 257 11.81 -13.98 -2.34
C GLY A 257 10.50 -14.13 -1.55
N ASN A 258 10.59 -14.45 -0.25
CA ASN A 258 9.46 -14.80 0.63
C ASN A 258 8.28 -13.82 0.64
N ALA A 259 8.46 -12.57 0.23
CA ALA A 259 7.38 -11.58 0.17
C ALA A 259 6.57 -11.59 -1.15
N VAL A 260 7.06 -12.28 -2.19
CA VAL A 260 6.43 -12.44 -3.50
C VAL A 260 6.16 -13.91 -3.79
N ASN A 261 7.14 -14.81 -3.66
CA ASN A 261 6.98 -16.26 -3.69
C ASN A 261 6.18 -16.79 -4.91
N ILE A 262 6.46 -16.25 -6.10
CA ILE A 262 5.95 -16.80 -7.37
C ILE A 262 6.67 -18.14 -7.65
N PRO A 263 6.03 -19.16 -8.28
CA PRO A 263 6.65 -20.47 -8.50
C PRO A 263 7.98 -20.43 -9.26
N LYS A 264 8.85 -21.39 -8.95
CA LYS A 264 10.15 -21.52 -9.64
C LYS A 264 9.99 -22.01 -11.08
N PRO A 265 10.94 -21.69 -11.99
CA PRO A 265 10.91 -22.21 -13.36
C PRO A 265 10.77 -23.73 -13.47
N GLU A 266 11.31 -24.51 -12.52
CA GLU A 266 11.16 -25.98 -12.50
C GLU A 266 9.77 -26.47 -12.03
N GLU A 267 9.01 -25.63 -11.33
CA GLU A 267 7.61 -25.91 -10.94
C GLU A 267 6.61 -25.52 -12.04
N ILE A 268 6.97 -24.55 -12.89
CA ILE A 268 6.16 -24.08 -14.03
C ILE A 268 6.90 -24.21 -15.39
N PRO A 269 7.48 -25.39 -15.72
CA PRO A 269 8.39 -25.54 -16.85
C PRO A 269 7.80 -25.23 -18.23
N ASN A 270 6.46 -25.19 -18.36
CA ASN A 270 5.76 -24.88 -19.62
C ASN A 270 5.18 -23.44 -19.65
N ILE A 271 5.62 -22.56 -18.75
CA ILE A 271 5.24 -21.14 -18.72
C ILE A 271 6.48 -20.26 -18.97
N ASP A 272 6.39 -19.37 -19.96
CA ASP A 272 7.35 -18.30 -20.22
C ASP A 272 6.95 -17.04 -19.44
N LEU A 273 7.39 -16.97 -18.20
CA LEU A 273 7.07 -15.91 -17.25
C LEU A 273 7.97 -14.67 -17.41
N GLN A 274 7.37 -13.49 -17.48
CA GLN A 274 8.03 -12.22 -17.12
C GLN A 274 7.27 -11.51 -16.01
N VAL A 275 8.03 -10.87 -15.11
CA VAL A 275 7.50 -10.12 -13.96
C VAL A 275 8.03 -8.68 -14.01
N MET A 276 7.17 -7.71 -13.74
CA MET A 276 7.48 -6.27 -13.77
C MET A 276 7.02 -5.57 -12.49
N ASN A 277 7.82 -4.63 -12.01
CA ASN A 277 7.47 -3.72 -10.92
C ASN A 277 7.40 -2.29 -11.47
N TYR A 278 6.24 -1.64 -11.31
CA TYR A 278 5.97 -0.29 -11.79
C TYR A 278 5.49 0.64 -10.67
N HIS A 279 6.23 1.73 -10.46
CA HIS A 279 5.92 2.79 -9.51
C HIS A 279 6.53 4.13 -9.99
N LYS A 280 5.89 5.27 -9.70
CA LYS A 280 6.43 6.61 -9.94
C LYS A 280 6.58 7.38 -8.62
N PRO A 281 7.76 7.39 -7.99
CA PRO A 281 8.03 8.21 -6.81
C PRO A 281 7.65 9.69 -7.03
N MET A 282 7.09 10.40 -6.05
CA MET A 282 6.85 9.99 -4.65
C MET A 282 5.46 9.38 -4.43
N LEU A 283 4.38 9.96 -4.99
CA LEU A 283 3.00 9.54 -4.70
C LEU A 283 2.34 8.69 -5.81
N GLY A 284 3.01 8.49 -6.94
CA GLY A 284 2.40 7.93 -8.14
C GLY A 284 2.43 6.42 -8.17
N THR A 285 1.39 5.78 -7.64
CA THR A 285 1.30 4.32 -7.60
C THR A 285 0.74 3.73 -8.91
N TYR A 286 1.17 2.52 -9.27
CA TYR A 286 0.43 1.71 -10.25
C TYR A 286 -0.73 1.03 -9.50
N HIS A 287 -1.91 1.66 -9.49
CA HIS A 287 -3.05 1.19 -8.69
C HIS A 287 -3.98 0.21 -9.43
N CYS A 288 -3.65 -0.17 -10.68
CA CYS A 288 -4.48 -1.00 -11.55
C CYS A 288 -4.58 -2.49 -11.13
N LYS A 289 -5.75 -3.09 -11.34
CA LYS A 289 -6.12 -4.44 -10.88
C LYS A 289 -7.04 -5.12 -11.91
N TYR A 290 -6.45 -5.94 -12.79
CA TYR A 290 -7.18 -6.65 -13.85
C TYR A 290 -6.39 -7.87 -14.34
N MET A 291 -7.03 -8.72 -15.15
CA MET A 291 -6.34 -9.80 -15.88
C MET A 291 -6.92 -9.93 -17.28
N VAL A 292 -6.09 -10.27 -18.26
CA VAL A 292 -6.49 -10.62 -19.63
C VAL A 292 -5.96 -12.01 -19.94
N VAL A 293 -6.82 -12.88 -20.50
CA VAL A 293 -6.50 -14.28 -20.83
C VAL A 293 -6.77 -14.52 -22.30
N ASP A 294 -5.75 -15.03 -23.00
CA ASP A 294 -5.72 -15.35 -24.44
C ASP A 294 -6.12 -14.22 -25.41
N ARG A 295 -6.26 -12.98 -24.90
CA ARG A 295 -6.94 -11.84 -25.55
C ARG A 295 -8.41 -12.15 -25.93
N LYS A 296 -9.04 -13.09 -25.23
CA LYS A 296 -10.44 -13.49 -25.40
C LYS A 296 -11.32 -13.06 -24.22
N TYR A 297 -10.78 -13.17 -23.01
CA TYR A 297 -11.45 -12.82 -21.77
C TYR A 297 -10.66 -11.76 -21.00
N ALA A 298 -11.34 -10.92 -20.24
CA ALA A 298 -10.72 -10.09 -19.22
C ALA A 298 -11.54 -10.09 -17.92
N VAL A 299 -10.90 -9.77 -16.81
CA VAL A 299 -11.57 -9.44 -15.53
C VAL A 299 -11.02 -8.13 -14.98
N LEU A 300 -11.89 -7.35 -14.34
CA LEU A 300 -11.56 -6.07 -13.72
C LEU A 300 -12.06 -6.07 -12.27
N GLN A 301 -11.16 -5.96 -11.30
CA GLN A 301 -11.44 -6.18 -9.88
C GLN A 301 -10.99 -5.04 -8.96
N SER A 302 -11.67 -4.85 -7.83
CA SER A 302 -11.33 -3.81 -6.88
C SER A 302 -10.17 -4.17 -5.92
N ASN A 303 -9.80 -5.45 -5.83
CA ASN A 303 -8.92 -6.00 -4.79
C ASN A 303 -7.43 -6.17 -5.15
N ASN A 304 -6.59 -6.06 -4.13
CA ASN A 304 -5.20 -6.50 -4.17
C ASN A 304 -5.09 -8.02 -3.98
N ILE A 305 -3.96 -8.60 -4.40
CA ILE A 305 -3.66 -10.03 -4.18
C ILE A 305 -2.86 -10.15 -2.88
N GLN A 306 -3.60 -10.10 -1.78
CA GLN A 306 -3.11 -10.15 -0.40
C GLN A 306 -4.20 -10.69 0.52
N ASP A 307 -3.84 -11.26 1.66
CA ASP A 307 -4.84 -11.71 2.64
C ASP A 307 -5.51 -10.51 3.31
N ASN A 308 -6.80 -10.35 3.01
CA ASN A 308 -7.74 -9.50 3.70
C ASN A 308 -9.15 -10.01 3.39
N ASP A 309 -10.04 -9.91 4.37
CA ASP A 309 -11.41 -10.43 4.24
C ASP A 309 -12.39 -9.37 3.69
N ASN A 310 -11.91 -8.33 3.00
CA ASN A 310 -12.77 -7.23 2.55
C ASN A 310 -13.81 -7.70 1.53
N MET A 311 -14.98 -7.08 1.59
CA MET A 311 -15.98 -7.15 0.53
C MET A 311 -15.48 -6.35 -0.68
N GLU A 312 -15.35 -7.04 -1.81
CA GLU A 312 -14.71 -6.58 -3.05
C GLU A 312 -15.61 -6.92 -4.25
N MET A 313 -15.33 -6.35 -5.42
CA MET A 313 -16.12 -6.57 -6.64
C MET A 313 -15.22 -6.87 -7.84
N MET A 314 -15.63 -7.83 -8.66
CA MET A 314 -15.05 -8.13 -9.97
C MET A 314 -16.15 -8.24 -11.02
N ILE A 315 -15.86 -7.84 -12.25
CA ILE A 315 -16.64 -8.21 -13.44
C ILE A 315 -15.76 -8.99 -14.44
N GLN A 316 -16.33 -9.99 -15.10
CA GLN A 316 -15.78 -10.59 -16.32
C GLN A 316 -16.24 -9.75 -17.53
N LEU A 317 -15.35 -9.57 -18.51
CA LEU A 317 -15.57 -8.77 -19.72
C LEU A 317 -15.17 -9.59 -20.94
N GLU A 318 -16.01 -9.58 -21.98
CA GLU A 318 -15.79 -10.29 -23.24
C GLU A 318 -16.19 -9.45 -24.46
N GLY A 319 -15.66 -9.82 -25.63
CA GLY A 319 -15.88 -9.12 -26.90
C GLY A 319 -14.90 -7.95 -27.13
N PRO A 320 -15.22 -7.00 -28.02
CA PRO A 320 -14.31 -5.93 -28.45
C PRO A 320 -13.69 -5.07 -27.34
N ILE A 321 -14.32 -4.97 -26.17
CA ILE A 321 -13.76 -4.29 -24.97
C ILE A 321 -12.44 -4.91 -24.49
N VAL A 322 -12.22 -6.21 -24.71
CA VAL A 322 -10.97 -6.90 -24.30
C VAL A 322 -9.77 -6.40 -25.12
N ASP A 323 -9.96 -5.95 -26.36
CA ASP A 323 -8.91 -5.27 -27.12
C ASP A 323 -8.49 -3.94 -26.46
N SER A 324 -9.43 -3.22 -25.82
CA SER A 324 -9.16 -1.98 -25.09
C SER A 324 -8.36 -2.22 -23.80
N LEU A 325 -8.68 -3.29 -23.04
CA LEU A 325 -7.89 -3.68 -21.86
C LEU A 325 -6.51 -4.23 -22.27
N TYR A 326 -6.41 -4.94 -23.38
CA TYR A 326 -5.14 -5.43 -23.93
C TYR A 326 -4.23 -4.27 -24.38
N ASP A 327 -4.78 -3.24 -25.03
CA ASP A 327 -4.04 -2.04 -25.42
C ASP A 327 -3.52 -1.27 -24.18
N MET A 328 -4.36 -1.12 -23.15
CA MET A 328 -3.99 -0.55 -21.85
C MET A 328 -2.90 -1.35 -21.13
N ALA A 329 -2.94 -2.70 -21.24
CA ALA A 329 -1.91 -3.59 -20.72
C ALA A 329 -0.55 -3.36 -21.39
N LEU A 330 -0.51 -3.29 -22.72
CA LEU A 330 0.71 -2.97 -23.46
C LEU A 330 1.25 -1.59 -23.06
N ILE A 331 0.40 -0.56 -23.01
CA ILE A 331 0.79 0.81 -22.62
C ILE A 331 1.37 0.84 -21.19
N SER A 332 0.77 0.09 -20.26
CA SER A 332 1.22 -0.03 -18.86
C SER A 332 2.49 -0.85 -18.69
N TRP A 333 2.76 -1.81 -19.58
CA TRP A 333 3.99 -2.60 -19.58
C TRP A 333 5.18 -1.83 -20.15
N HIS A 334 4.93 -0.95 -21.13
CA HIS A 334 5.85 0.06 -21.70
C HIS A 334 7.10 -0.49 -22.44
N LYS A 335 7.81 -1.48 -21.90
CA LYS A 335 9.02 -2.12 -22.47
C LYS A 335 8.67 -3.19 -23.50
N ALA A 336 9.65 -3.64 -24.27
CA ALA A 336 9.50 -4.85 -25.12
C ALA A 336 9.03 -6.06 -24.28
N LEU A 337 8.30 -6.97 -24.93
CA LEU A 337 7.78 -8.19 -24.33
C LEU A 337 8.63 -9.38 -24.83
N GLU A 338 9.25 -10.12 -23.92
CA GLU A 338 10.18 -11.20 -24.26
C GLU A 338 9.79 -12.50 -23.55
N PRO A 339 9.24 -13.52 -24.24
CA PRO A 339 8.71 -13.46 -25.61
C PRO A 339 7.49 -12.51 -25.70
N PRO A 340 7.08 -12.09 -26.92
CA PRO A 340 5.83 -11.38 -27.13
C PRO A 340 4.61 -12.20 -26.71
N LEU A 341 3.49 -11.52 -26.44
CA LEU A 341 2.18 -12.13 -26.14
C LEU A 341 1.59 -12.79 -27.41
N PRO A 342 1.49 -14.14 -27.53
CA PRO A 342 1.10 -14.85 -28.75
C PRO A 342 -0.21 -14.42 -29.43
N SER A 343 -1.18 -13.85 -28.72
CA SER A 343 -2.42 -13.30 -29.29
C SER A 343 -2.26 -11.86 -29.84
N TYR A 344 -1.03 -11.38 -30.06
CA TYR A 344 -0.75 -10.06 -30.64
C TYR A 344 -1.51 -9.79 -31.96
N ASN A 345 -1.73 -10.83 -32.77
CA ASN A 345 -2.43 -10.79 -34.06
C ASN A 345 -3.89 -11.28 -34.01
N SER A 346 -4.40 -11.65 -32.83
CA SER A 346 -5.69 -12.31 -32.62
C SER A 346 -6.65 -11.42 -31.81
N PRO A 347 -7.21 -10.34 -32.40
CA PRO A 347 -8.02 -9.37 -31.66
C PRO A 347 -9.35 -9.95 -31.17
N ALA A 348 -9.77 -9.52 -29.97
CA ALA A 348 -11.00 -9.97 -29.31
C ALA A 348 -12.24 -9.69 -30.17
N ALA A 349 -12.25 -8.58 -30.90
CA ALA A 349 -13.31 -8.23 -31.85
C ALA A 349 -13.52 -9.23 -33.01
N GLN A 350 -12.66 -10.25 -33.16
CA GLN A 350 -12.81 -11.36 -34.12
C GLN A 350 -13.07 -12.71 -33.43
N GLY A 351 -12.94 -12.81 -32.10
CA GLY A 351 -13.05 -14.06 -31.34
C GLY A 351 -14.48 -14.49 -30.97
N GLY A 352 -15.47 -13.62 -31.15
CA GLY A 352 -16.85 -13.83 -30.70
C GLY A 352 -17.03 -13.66 -29.19
N ASN A 353 -18.22 -13.97 -28.69
CA ASN A 353 -18.48 -14.05 -27.24
C ASN A 353 -18.13 -15.47 -26.77
N GLY A 354 -17.41 -15.57 -25.65
CA GLY A 354 -16.93 -16.83 -25.06
C GLY A 354 -18.03 -17.54 -24.27
N SER A 355 -18.23 -17.16 -23.01
CA SER A 355 -19.12 -17.92 -22.12
C SER A 355 -20.60 -17.81 -22.48
N PHE A 356 -21.03 -16.75 -23.19
CA PHE A 356 -22.37 -16.70 -23.79
C PHE A 356 -22.57 -17.66 -24.99
N GLY A 357 -21.52 -18.36 -25.45
CA GLY A 357 -21.63 -19.48 -26.39
C GLY A 357 -21.72 -20.86 -25.74
N GLU A 358 -21.57 -20.95 -24.41
CA GLU A 358 -21.54 -22.22 -23.67
C GLU A 358 -22.97 -22.66 -23.29
N ALA A 359 -23.32 -23.92 -23.62
CA ALA A 359 -24.67 -24.45 -23.36
C ALA A 359 -25.04 -24.43 -21.87
N SER A 360 -24.08 -24.72 -20.99
CA SER A 360 -24.25 -24.67 -19.53
C SER A 360 -24.57 -23.26 -19.02
N HIS A 361 -24.06 -22.20 -19.68
CA HIS A 361 -24.43 -20.82 -19.34
C HIS A 361 -25.89 -20.50 -19.67
N HIS A 362 -26.43 -21.04 -20.78
CA HIS A 362 -27.86 -20.96 -21.06
C HIS A 362 -28.71 -21.78 -20.07
N GLU A 363 -28.26 -22.99 -19.73
CA GLU A 363 -28.98 -23.92 -18.86
C GLU A 363 -29.19 -23.35 -17.44
N MET A 364 -28.24 -22.56 -16.91
CA MET A 364 -28.35 -21.84 -15.64
C MET A 364 -29.65 -21.01 -15.49
N PHE A 365 -30.21 -20.50 -16.59
CA PHE A 365 -31.41 -19.65 -16.57
C PHE A 365 -32.69 -20.38 -16.99
N SER A 366 -32.59 -21.68 -17.28
CA SER A 366 -33.73 -22.51 -17.70
C SER A 366 -34.63 -22.91 -16.52
N ARG A 367 -35.95 -22.96 -16.73
CA ARG A 367 -36.91 -23.34 -15.66
C ARG A 367 -36.89 -24.83 -15.31
N ASP A 368 -36.41 -25.68 -16.22
CA ASP A 368 -36.42 -27.14 -16.08
C ASP A 368 -35.04 -27.72 -15.70
N GLY A 369 -34.02 -26.89 -15.45
CA GLY A 369 -32.65 -27.31 -15.11
C GLY A 369 -32.51 -28.14 -13.82
N ILE A 370 -33.57 -28.32 -13.04
CA ILE A 370 -33.59 -29.13 -11.81
C ILE A 370 -33.71 -30.64 -12.12
N GLN A 371 -32.86 -31.16 -13.01
CA GLN A 371 -32.62 -32.60 -13.14
C GLN A 371 -31.30 -33.01 -13.83
N MET A 372 -30.71 -32.18 -14.70
CA MET A 372 -29.50 -32.54 -15.44
C MET A 372 -28.21 -32.18 -14.70
N ASN A 373 -27.88 -33.00 -13.70
CA ASN A 373 -26.51 -33.40 -13.33
C ASN A 373 -26.47 -34.44 -12.17
N ALA A 374 -27.63 -34.88 -11.67
CA ALA A 374 -27.72 -35.95 -10.67
C ALA A 374 -27.33 -37.34 -11.20
N THR A 375 -27.37 -37.56 -12.53
CA THR A 375 -27.01 -38.81 -13.20
C THR A 375 -26.26 -38.54 -14.49
N GLY A 376 -25.02 -39.00 -14.59
CA GLY A 376 -24.21 -38.96 -15.82
C GLY A 376 -24.69 -39.96 -16.89
N ASN A 377 -25.90 -39.76 -17.42
CA ASN A 377 -26.49 -40.52 -18.53
C ASN A 377 -27.66 -39.73 -19.14
N ALA A 378 -27.37 -38.88 -20.14
CA ALA A 378 -28.35 -38.42 -21.12
C ALA A 378 -28.16 -39.20 -22.43
N PRO A 379 -29.22 -39.59 -23.15
CA PRO A 379 -29.11 -40.53 -24.26
C PRO A 379 -28.51 -39.90 -25.53
N VAL A 380 -27.62 -40.64 -26.19
CA VAL A 380 -27.05 -40.25 -27.49
C VAL A 380 -28.13 -40.26 -28.58
N SER A 381 -28.66 -39.08 -28.92
CA SER A 381 -29.52 -38.86 -30.09
C SER A 381 -28.68 -38.32 -31.26
N ASN A 382 -28.40 -39.19 -32.23
CA ASN A 382 -27.63 -38.97 -33.46
C ASN A 382 -27.41 -37.49 -33.89
N PRO A 383 -26.16 -37.00 -33.95
CA PRO A 383 -25.82 -35.77 -34.68
C PRO A 383 -25.83 -36.04 -36.20
N GLY A 384 -27.04 -36.17 -36.76
CA GLY A 384 -27.28 -36.39 -38.18
C GLY A 384 -27.91 -35.18 -38.85
N GLN A 385 -27.15 -34.53 -39.74
CA GLN A 385 -27.56 -33.41 -40.61
C GLN A 385 -27.92 -32.09 -39.91
N LEU A 386 -26.91 -31.22 -39.78
CA LEU A 386 -27.11 -29.77 -39.85
C LEU A 386 -25.88 -29.13 -40.52
N GLU A 387 -25.88 -29.13 -41.85
CA GLU A 387 -24.83 -28.48 -42.64
C GLU A 387 -25.00 -26.95 -42.55
N THR A 388 -23.93 -26.25 -42.21
CA THR A 388 -23.83 -24.80 -42.41
C THR A 388 -22.60 -24.51 -43.28
N THR A 389 -22.80 -23.73 -44.34
CA THR A 389 -21.76 -23.40 -45.32
C THR A 389 -21.34 -21.94 -45.19
N ASP A 390 -20.05 -21.68 -45.40
CA ASP A 390 -19.53 -20.31 -45.42
C ASP A 390 -19.91 -19.59 -46.73
N ALA A 391 -19.78 -18.26 -46.73
CA ALA A 391 -20.17 -17.40 -47.85
C ALA A 391 -19.28 -17.55 -49.11
N ARG A 392 -18.34 -18.50 -49.16
CA ARG A 392 -17.46 -18.78 -50.31
C ARG A 392 -17.38 -20.27 -50.70
N GLY A 393 -18.19 -21.13 -50.07
CA GLY A 393 -18.48 -22.48 -50.57
C GLY A 393 -17.28 -23.41 -50.70
N THR A 394 -16.25 -23.24 -49.87
CA THR A 394 -15.03 -24.08 -49.90
C THR A 394 -14.85 -24.76 -48.53
N PRO A 395 -14.81 -26.11 -48.44
CA PRO A 395 -14.72 -26.79 -47.14
C PRO A 395 -13.40 -26.49 -46.41
N SER A 396 -13.49 -25.86 -45.25
CA SER A 396 -12.36 -25.71 -44.33
C SER A 396 -12.06 -27.05 -43.66
N GLN A 397 -10.85 -27.58 -43.87
CA GLN A 397 -10.37 -28.75 -43.14
C GLN A 397 -9.87 -28.36 -41.75
N LEU A 398 -10.79 -28.23 -40.80
CA LEU A 398 -10.45 -28.37 -39.39
C LEU A 398 -9.96 -29.80 -39.16
N ILE A 399 -8.69 -29.95 -38.77
CA ILE A 399 -8.12 -31.25 -38.40
C ILE A 399 -8.68 -31.64 -37.03
N PRO A 400 -9.35 -32.79 -36.88
CA PRO A 400 -9.92 -33.17 -35.59
C PRO A 400 -8.84 -33.46 -34.56
N GLY A 401 -8.71 -32.58 -33.56
CA GLY A 401 -8.15 -32.95 -32.26
C GLY A 401 -9.07 -34.02 -31.64
N LYS A 402 -8.52 -35.18 -31.31
CA LYS A 402 -9.31 -36.33 -30.84
C LYS A 402 -9.83 -36.12 -29.43
N ASP A 403 -10.99 -36.72 -29.17
CA ASP A 403 -11.45 -37.08 -27.83
C ASP A 403 -10.46 -38.03 -27.13
N ASP A 404 -9.58 -37.46 -26.31
CA ASP A 404 -8.87 -38.16 -25.22
C ASP A 404 -8.96 -37.33 -23.91
N GLY A 405 -10.00 -36.50 -23.80
CA GLY A 405 -10.39 -35.75 -22.60
C GLY A 405 -10.88 -36.67 -21.49
N LEU A 406 -9.95 -37.37 -20.83
CA LEU A 406 -10.24 -38.36 -19.80
C LEU A 406 -11.05 -37.77 -18.64
N LEU A 407 -12.15 -38.44 -18.31
CA LEU A 407 -13.03 -38.17 -17.16
C LEU A 407 -12.26 -38.25 -15.84
N GLU A 408 -11.71 -37.12 -15.39
CA GLU A 408 -11.01 -37.03 -14.10
C GLU A 408 -11.98 -37.05 -12.90
N SER A 409 -13.30 -37.05 -13.17
CA SER A 409 -14.38 -37.33 -12.22
C SER A 409 -14.45 -38.79 -11.73
N GLU A 410 -13.88 -39.75 -12.46
CA GLU A 410 -13.94 -41.19 -12.12
C GLU A 410 -12.65 -41.77 -11.51
N ARG A 411 -11.50 -41.11 -11.65
CA ARG A 411 -10.19 -41.71 -11.29
C ARG A 411 -9.75 -41.62 -9.82
N LEU A 412 -10.52 -40.96 -8.95
CA LEU A 412 -10.28 -40.94 -7.49
C LEU A 412 -11.15 -41.94 -6.70
N ALA A 413 -11.74 -42.93 -7.37
CA ALA A 413 -12.56 -43.98 -6.75
C ALA A 413 -11.77 -45.23 -6.31
N ASN A 414 -10.73 -45.08 -5.47
CA ASN A 414 -10.06 -46.23 -4.84
C ASN A 414 -9.52 -45.94 -3.42
N PRO A 415 -10.38 -45.91 -2.38
CA PRO A 415 -9.96 -45.72 -0.99
C PRO A 415 -9.36 -47.01 -0.41
N SER A 416 -8.07 -47.25 -0.66
CA SER A 416 -7.31 -48.39 -0.10
C SER A 416 -6.13 -48.00 0.81
N SER A 417 -6.19 -46.80 1.41
CA SER A 417 -5.41 -46.43 2.60
C SER A 417 -6.34 -45.88 3.69
N GLY A 418 -6.54 -46.67 4.76
CA GLY A 418 -7.44 -46.35 5.88
C GLY A 418 -6.87 -45.32 6.87
N GLY A 419 -6.36 -44.19 6.38
CA GLY A 419 -6.00 -43.06 7.23
C GLY A 419 -7.26 -42.31 7.70
N PRO A 420 -7.31 -41.83 8.97
CA PRO A 420 -8.42 -40.99 9.41
C PRO A 420 -8.42 -39.67 8.65
N TYR A 421 -9.58 -39.30 8.10
CA TYR A 421 -9.81 -37.98 7.50
C TYR A 421 -9.46 -36.88 8.49
N GLN A 422 -8.55 -35.98 8.11
CA GLN A 422 -8.27 -34.77 8.88
C GLN A 422 -9.08 -33.60 8.29
N PRO A 423 -9.78 -32.80 9.11
CA PRO A 423 -10.52 -31.64 8.65
C PRO A 423 -9.57 -30.57 8.09
N SER A 424 -9.97 -29.91 7.01
CA SER A 424 -9.19 -28.82 6.40
C SER A 424 -9.16 -27.57 7.29
N PRO A 425 -8.21 -26.63 7.11
CA PRO A 425 -8.19 -25.37 7.85
C PRO A 425 -9.49 -24.55 7.71
N ALA A 426 -10.17 -24.61 6.57
CA ALA A 426 -11.48 -23.99 6.36
C ALA A 426 -12.58 -24.67 7.21
N ARG A 427 -12.54 -26.00 7.35
CA ARG A 427 -13.40 -26.73 8.29
C ARG A 427 -13.09 -26.40 9.76
N ASN A 428 -11.82 -26.14 10.08
CA ASN A 428 -11.42 -25.65 11.40
C ASN A 428 -11.79 -24.18 11.63
N ALA A 429 -11.97 -23.36 10.58
CA ALA A 429 -12.52 -22.01 10.69
C ALA A 429 -14.05 -22.06 10.90
N ILE A 430 -14.76 -22.93 10.17
CA ILE A 430 -16.16 -23.26 10.42
C ILE A 430 -16.39 -23.72 11.87
N GLU A 431 -15.62 -24.72 12.34
CA GLU A 431 -15.77 -25.28 13.68
C GLU A 431 -15.33 -24.28 14.79
N ARG A 432 -14.52 -23.26 14.47
CA ARG A 432 -14.23 -22.13 15.38
C ARG A 432 -15.30 -21.05 15.36
N ALA A 433 -15.86 -20.68 14.21
CA ALA A 433 -16.94 -19.71 14.09
C ALA A 433 -18.21 -20.15 14.85
N VAL A 434 -18.50 -21.46 14.89
CA VAL A 434 -19.57 -22.06 15.72
C VAL A 434 -19.29 -21.93 17.23
N ASN A 435 -18.02 -21.81 17.63
CA ASN A 435 -17.61 -21.61 19.03
C ASN A 435 -17.30 -20.14 19.38
N ALA A 436 -17.40 -19.22 18.42
CA ALA A 436 -17.21 -17.79 18.66
C ALA A 436 -18.40 -17.23 19.45
N SER A 437 -18.13 -16.44 20.49
CA SER A 437 -19.20 -15.79 21.25
C SER A 437 -19.91 -14.76 20.36
N HIS A 438 -21.19 -15.00 20.06
CA HIS A 438 -22.02 -14.05 19.32
C HIS A 438 -21.98 -12.67 19.97
N LEU A 439 -21.84 -11.62 19.16
CA LEU A 439 -22.18 -10.28 19.63
C LEU A 439 -23.67 -10.26 19.97
N PRO A 440 -24.08 -9.65 21.09
CA PRO A 440 -25.50 -9.57 21.41
C PRO A 440 -26.21 -8.82 20.27
N PRO A 441 -27.28 -9.37 19.68
CA PRO A 441 -28.16 -8.57 18.84
C PRO A 441 -28.71 -7.42 19.69
N LEU A 442 -29.11 -6.32 19.04
CA LEU A 442 -29.90 -5.27 19.71
C LEU A 442 -31.16 -5.95 20.28
N GLU A 443 -31.28 -6.03 21.60
CA GLU A 443 -32.41 -6.68 22.26
C GLU A 443 -33.72 -5.93 21.93
N ASP A 444 -34.84 -6.66 21.90
CA ASP A 444 -36.19 -6.09 21.86
C ASP A 444 -36.37 -5.14 23.06
N VAL A 445 -36.17 -3.82 22.84
CA VAL A 445 -36.36 -2.81 23.89
C VAL A 445 -37.81 -2.85 24.34
N ASN A 446 -38.01 -3.36 25.56
CA ASN A 446 -39.29 -3.77 26.11
C ASN A 446 -40.43 -2.79 25.78
N ALA A 447 -41.51 -3.32 25.17
CA ALA A 447 -42.73 -2.60 24.84
C ALA A 447 -43.60 -2.27 26.08
N GLN A 448 -42.99 -1.66 27.09
CA GLN A 448 -43.60 -1.08 28.30
C GLN A 448 -43.12 0.36 28.57
N GLY A 449 -42.62 1.04 27.55
CA GLY A 449 -42.45 2.50 27.52
C GLY A 449 -43.54 3.15 26.65
N ASN A 450 -44.15 4.23 27.12
CA ASN A 450 -45.34 4.81 26.48
C ASN A 450 -44.96 5.80 25.35
N SER A 451 -44.46 5.29 24.23
CA SER A 451 -44.22 6.03 22.98
C SER A 451 -44.72 5.23 21.77
N SER A 452 -45.27 5.93 20.76
CA SER A 452 -46.13 5.31 19.76
C SER A 452 -45.41 4.76 18.53
N GLY A 453 -45.58 3.46 18.27
CA GLY A 453 -45.95 3.02 16.92
C GLY A 453 -44.85 2.53 15.98
N ALA A 454 -43.65 2.22 16.46
CA ALA A 454 -42.71 1.41 15.67
C ALA A 454 -43.33 0.02 15.43
N SER A 455 -43.33 -0.44 14.17
CA SER A 455 -43.91 -1.73 13.78
C SER A 455 -42.84 -2.67 13.26
N LYS A 456 -43.07 -3.99 13.36
CA LYS A 456 -42.17 -5.06 12.88
C LYS A 456 -41.79 -5.00 11.39
N GLY A 457 -42.36 -4.06 10.62
CA GLY A 457 -41.87 -3.72 9.29
C GLY A 457 -40.52 -2.99 9.30
N GLN A 458 -40.25 -2.12 10.27
CA GLN A 458 -39.03 -1.28 10.28
C GLN A 458 -37.75 -2.11 10.44
N GLU A 459 -37.78 -3.18 11.23
CA GLU A 459 -36.65 -4.13 11.38
C GLU A 459 -36.16 -4.70 10.02
N LYS A 460 -37.07 -4.92 9.05
CA LYS A 460 -36.74 -5.48 7.73
C LYS A 460 -36.29 -4.43 6.69
N PHE A 461 -36.51 -3.13 6.96
CA PHE A 461 -36.29 -2.05 5.98
C PHE A 461 -35.46 -0.86 6.51
N GLY A 462 -34.92 -0.95 7.74
CA GLY A 462 -33.88 -0.05 8.24
C GLY A 462 -34.34 1.38 8.57
N LYS A 463 -33.36 2.28 8.77
CA LYS A 463 -33.59 3.73 8.96
C LYS A 463 -33.98 4.44 7.65
N ASP A 464 -33.48 3.99 6.48
CA ASP A 464 -33.62 4.71 5.20
C ASP A 464 -34.51 3.94 4.19
N ALA A 465 -35.80 4.31 4.16
CA ALA A 465 -36.79 3.68 3.29
C ALA A 465 -36.57 3.94 1.79
N VAL A 466 -35.91 5.05 1.42
CA VAL A 466 -35.62 5.40 0.01
C VAL A 466 -34.53 4.48 -0.53
N THR A 467 -33.46 4.31 0.24
CA THR A 467 -32.36 3.39 -0.05
C THR A 467 -32.85 1.94 -0.14
N ASN A 468 -33.77 1.54 0.73
CA ASN A 468 -34.37 0.19 0.68
C ASN A 468 -35.32 0.00 -0.51
N ALA A 469 -36.02 1.04 -0.96
CA ALA A 469 -36.79 1.00 -2.20
C ALA A 469 -35.89 0.91 -3.43
N TYR A 470 -34.80 1.68 -3.48
CA TYR A 470 -33.77 1.62 -4.53
C TYR A 470 -33.16 0.22 -4.61
N LEU A 471 -32.60 -0.31 -3.52
CA LEU A 471 -32.00 -1.65 -3.46
C LEU A 471 -32.98 -2.77 -3.83
N ARG A 472 -34.28 -2.62 -3.56
CA ARG A 472 -35.34 -3.58 -3.93
C ARG A 472 -35.95 -3.35 -5.31
N SER A 473 -35.49 -2.35 -6.05
CA SER A 473 -35.74 -2.20 -7.50
C SER A 473 -34.67 -2.88 -8.38
N GLY A 474 -33.61 -3.43 -7.77
CA GLY A 474 -32.68 -4.35 -8.42
C GLY A 474 -33.38 -5.59 -8.99
N SER A 475 -32.76 -6.19 -9.99
CA SER A 475 -33.24 -7.42 -10.65
C SER A 475 -32.35 -8.60 -10.27
N SER A 476 -32.94 -9.77 -10.07
CA SER A 476 -32.17 -11.01 -9.84
C SER A 476 -32.11 -11.80 -11.14
N SER A 477 -30.93 -11.87 -11.76
CA SER A 477 -30.67 -12.79 -12.88
C SER A 477 -30.72 -14.25 -12.45
N LEU A 478 -30.21 -14.56 -11.25
CA LEU A 478 -30.24 -15.90 -10.67
C LEU A 478 -31.69 -16.38 -10.45
N PRO A 479 -32.07 -17.55 -11.00
CA PRO A 479 -33.32 -18.21 -10.66
C PRO A 479 -33.42 -18.54 -9.16
N GLY A 480 -34.60 -18.30 -8.57
CA GLY A 480 -34.85 -18.57 -7.15
C GLY A 480 -34.66 -20.04 -6.74
N SER A 481 -34.64 -20.98 -7.69
CA SER A 481 -34.26 -22.38 -7.44
C SER A 481 -32.81 -22.53 -6.98
N ILE A 482 -31.86 -21.89 -7.67
CA ILE A 482 -30.42 -21.92 -7.33
C ILE A 482 -30.16 -21.23 -5.98
N ILE A 483 -30.95 -20.21 -5.65
CA ILE A 483 -30.84 -19.47 -4.38
C ILE A 483 -31.45 -20.26 -3.19
N SER A 484 -32.54 -21.01 -3.43
CA SER A 484 -33.33 -21.63 -2.35
C SER A 484 -33.05 -23.13 -2.11
N GLN A 485 -32.56 -23.87 -3.11
CA GLN A 485 -32.29 -25.31 -3.01
C GLN A 485 -30.83 -25.62 -3.35
N PRO A 486 -30.19 -26.59 -2.68
CA PRO A 486 -28.89 -27.08 -3.11
C PRO A 486 -29.04 -27.85 -4.42
N VAL A 487 -28.02 -27.83 -5.28
CA VAL A 487 -27.98 -28.65 -6.49
C VAL A 487 -28.14 -30.12 -6.09
N GLN A 488 -29.14 -30.80 -6.64
CA GLN A 488 -29.42 -32.20 -6.32
C GLN A 488 -28.32 -33.10 -6.93
N GLY A 489 -27.37 -33.53 -6.11
CA GLY A 489 -26.22 -34.32 -6.55
C GLY A 489 -25.23 -34.65 -5.44
N LYS A 490 -24.06 -35.15 -5.84
CA LYS A 490 -22.90 -35.36 -4.96
C LYS A 490 -22.35 -33.99 -4.52
N LEU A 491 -22.01 -33.81 -3.24
CA LEU A 491 -21.43 -32.54 -2.79
C LEU A 491 -20.15 -32.21 -3.56
N LEU A 492 -20.06 -30.98 -4.07
CA LEU A 492 -18.83 -30.43 -4.62
C LEU A 492 -17.91 -30.02 -3.47
N PRO A 493 -16.61 -30.38 -3.50
CA PRO A 493 -15.64 -29.86 -2.54
C PRO A 493 -15.42 -28.35 -2.76
N GLU A 494 -15.11 -27.64 -1.69
CA GLU A 494 -14.72 -26.23 -1.76
C GLU A 494 -13.32 -26.12 -2.37
N HIS A 495 -13.12 -25.16 -3.29
CA HIS A 495 -11.79 -24.89 -3.83
C HIS A 495 -10.96 -24.19 -2.73
N LEU A 496 -9.96 -24.90 -2.21
CA LEU A 496 -9.04 -24.43 -1.17
C LEU A 496 -7.59 -24.40 -1.70
N THR A 497 -6.72 -23.59 -1.09
CA THR A 497 -5.30 -23.58 -1.44
C THR A 497 -4.57 -24.89 -1.11
N THR A 498 -5.12 -25.68 -0.19
CA THR A 498 -4.64 -27.03 0.19
C THR A 498 -5.33 -28.17 -0.56
N ASP A 499 -6.43 -27.89 -1.26
CA ASP A 499 -7.24 -28.86 -2.01
C ASP A 499 -7.93 -28.11 -3.18
N PRO A 500 -7.20 -27.83 -4.28
CA PRO A 500 -7.68 -26.99 -5.36
C PRO A 500 -8.58 -27.75 -6.33
N HIS A 501 -9.72 -27.15 -6.70
CA HIS A 501 -10.72 -27.75 -7.58
C HIS A 501 -11.08 -26.79 -8.71
N TYR A 502 -10.52 -27.04 -9.91
CA TYR A 502 -10.69 -26.15 -11.05
C TYR A 502 -11.93 -26.50 -11.87
N ASP A 503 -12.84 -25.54 -11.99
CA ASP A 503 -14.07 -25.67 -12.78
C ASP A 503 -13.83 -25.35 -14.27
N ILE A 504 -14.63 -25.98 -15.15
CA ILE A 504 -14.49 -25.84 -16.60
C ILE A 504 -15.25 -24.61 -17.16
N ASP A 505 -16.39 -24.24 -16.57
CA ASP A 505 -17.28 -23.17 -17.02
C ASP A 505 -17.79 -22.35 -15.82
N ILE A 506 -18.46 -21.23 -16.10
CA ILE A 506 -19.04 -20.36 -15.06
C ILE A 506 -20.12 -21.10 -14.25
N ALA A 507 -20.84 -22.06 -14.86
CA ALA A 507 -21.91 -22.79 -14.21
C ALA A 507 -21.40 -23.69 -13.06
N GLY A 508 -20.26 -24.38 -13.26
CA GLY A 508 -19.58 -25.14 -12.21
C GLY A 508 -19.12 -24.25 -11.05
N GLU A 509 -18.56 -23.08 -11.36
CA GLU A 509 -18.10 -22.11 -10.35
C GLU A 509 -19.27 -21.58 -9.49
N VAL A 510 -20.36 -21.16 -10.13
CA VAL A 510 -21.58 -20.71 -9.46
C VAL A 510 -22.15 -21.82 -8.57
N ALA A 511 -22.23 -23.06 -9.06
CA ALA A 511 -22.72 -24.19 -8.29
C ALA A 511 -21.85 -24.48 -7.06
N ARG A 512 -20.52 -24.48 -7.22
CA ARG A 512 -19.55 -24.75 -6.14
C ARG A 512 -19.59 -23.68 -5.06
N VAL A 513 -19.61 -22.40 -5.44
CA VAL A 513 -19.61 -21.30 -4.46
C VAL A 513 -20.99 -21.14 -3.81
N GLN A 514 -22.10 -21.30 -4.53
CA GLN A 514 -23.43 -21.28 -3.89
C GLN A 514 -23.62 -22.46 -2.92
N GLN A 515 -22.91 -23.58 -3.12
CA GLN A 515 -22.81 -24.68 -2.15
C GLN A 515 -21.88 -24.40 -0.96
N SER A 516 -20.88 -23.51 -1.09
CA SER A 516 -20.02 -23.13 0.05
C SER A 516 -20.82 -22.42 1.16
N VAL A 517 -21.71 -21.50 0.76
CA VAL A 517 -22.57 -20.68 1.64
C VAL A 517 -23.95 -21.29 1.96
N PHE A 518 -24.22 -22.52 1.51
CA PHE A 518 -25.46 -23.24 1.85
C PHE A 518 -25.33 -23.99 3.20
N PRO A 519 -26.42 -24.13 3.98
CA PRO A 519 -26.48 -25.05 5.12
C PRO A 519 -25.91 -26.44 4.80
N LYS A 520 -25.14 -26.97 5.76
CA LYS A 520 -24.56 -28.32 5.77
C LYS A 520 -24.98 -28.98 7.08
N ASP A 521 -24.85 -30.31 7.21
CA ASP A 521 -25.54 -31.08 8.28
C ASP A 521 -25.24 -30.66 9.74
N ASN A 522 -24.20 -29.84 9.97
CA ASN A 522 -23.84 -29.27 11.28
C ASN A 522 -23.92 -27.72 11.35
N LEU A 523 -24.43 -27.01 10.34
CA LEU A 523 -24.40 -25.54 10.26
C LEU A 523 -25.73 -24.92 9.79
N THR A 524 -26.10 -23.80 10.41
CA THR A 524 -27.07 -22.86 9.85
C THR A 524 -26.51 -22.15 8.60
N ARG A 525 -27.39 -21.51 7.82
CA ARG A 525 -27.01 -20.64 6.70
C ARG A 525 -26.12 -19.48 7.15
N LEU A 526 -26.36 -18.97 8.36
CA LEU A 526 -25.64 -17.83 8.91
C LEU A 526 -24.20 -18.18 9.26
N GLU A 527 -23.96 -19.31 9.91
CA GLU A 527 -22.60 -19.77 10.25
C GLU A 527 -21.80 -20.09 8.98
N ALA A 528 -22.42 -20.69 7.96
CA ALA A 528 -21.78 -20.92 6.66
C ALA A 528 -21.35 -19.61 5.97
N ILE A 529 -22.21 -18.58 5.98
CA ILE A 529 -21.89 -17.25 5.42
C ILE A 529 -20.83 -16.54 6.27
N ALA A 530 -20.93 -16.57 7.60
CA ALA A 530 -19.96 -15.94 8.49
C ALA A 530 -18.56 -16.55 8.32
N ALA A 531 -18.44 -17.88 8.20
CA ALA A 531 -17.18 -18.55 7.92
C ALA A 531 -16.63 -18.18 6.52
N HIS A 532 -17.49 -18.11 5.50
CA HIS A 532 -17.12 -17.71 4.14
C HIS A 532 -16.58 -16.26 4.08
N LEU A 533 -17.21 -15.35 4.82
CA LEU A 533 -16.81 -13.94 4.93
C LEU A 533 -15.56 -13.68 5.81
N ASN A 534 -15.00 -14.72 6.44
CA ASN A 534 -13.92 -14.62 7.43
C ASN A 534 -12.74 -15.56 7.10
N HIS A 535 -12.55 -15.88 5.82
CA HIS A 535 -11.73 -17.00 5.36
C HIS A 535 -10.22 -16.88 5.64
N THR A 536 -9.65 -15.67 5.72
CA THR A 536 -8.18 -15.46 5.77
C THR A 536 -7.63 -14.97 7.11
N LYS A 537 -8.17 -13.89 7.67
CA LYS A 537 -7.62 -13.22 8.87
C LYS A 537 -8.57 -13.19 10.06
N ASN A 538 -9.86 -13.22 9.80
CA ASN A 538 -10.89 -12.94 10.80
C ASN A 538 -11.74 -14.16 11.18
N THR A 539 -11.16 -15.38 11.17
CA THR A 539 -11.91 -16.65 11.32
C THR A 539 -12.88 -16.69 12.49
N ASP A 540 -12.57 -15.95 13.55
CA ASP A 540 -13.27 -15.96 14.83
C ASP A 540 -14.12 -14.68 15.06
N PHE A 541 -14.35 -13.86 14.01
CA PHE A 541 -15.15 -12.63 14.07
C PHE A 541 -16.67 -12.96 13.98
N PRO A 542 -17.47 -12.73 15.05
CA PRO A 542 -18.82 -13.25 15.16
C PRO A 542 -19.86 -12.46 14.35
N SER A 543 -20.94 -13.14 13.95
CA SER A 543 -22.19 -12.51 13.50
C SER A 543 -22.85 -11.71 14.62
N SER A 544 -23.58 -10.65 14.26
CA SER A 544 -24.47 -9.90 15.16
C SER A 544 -25.94 -9.85 14.70
N ILE A 545 -26.29 -10.51 13.58
CA ILE A 545 -27.69 -10.81 13.21
C ILE A 545 -28.13 -12.19 13.74
N PRO A 546 -29.44 -12.42 13.97
CA PRO A 546 -29.96 -13.73 14.38
C PRO A 546 -30.13 -14.72 13.21
N GLU A 547 -30.55 -14.25 12.03
CA GLU A 547 -30.72 -15.07 10.82
C GLU A 547 -30.61 -14.23 9.53
N ILE A 548 -30.48 -14.91 8.39
CA ILE A 548 -30.58 -14.31 7.06
C ILE A 548 -32.06 -14.33 6.60
N PRO A 549 -32.72 -13.19 6.39
CA PRO A 549 -34.12 -13.18 5.96
C PRO A 549 -34.32 -13.83 4.59
N SER A 550 -35.41 -14.59 4.44
CA SER A 550 -35.76 -15.18 3.14
C SER A 550 -36.03 -14.09 2.08
N GLY A 551 -35.49 -14.32 0.88
CA GLY A 551 -35.41 -13.38 -0.24
C GLY A 551 -34.19 -12.46 -0.19
N ASP A 552 -33.51 -12.34 0.95
CA ASP A 552 -32.28 -11.55 1.18
C ASP A 552 -31.05 -12.48 1.36
N GLU A 553 -31.04 -13.64 0.68
CA GLU A 553 -29.93 -14.62 0.71
C GLU A 553 -28.65 -14.09 0.05
N PHE A 554 -27.50 -14.43 0.65
CA PHE A 554 -26.16 -14.13 0.13
C PHE A 554 -25.84 -14.95 -1.14
N THR A 555 -25.57 -14.25 -2.25
CA THR A 555 -25.29 -14.82 -3.57
C THR A 555 -24.03 -14.13 -4.15
N PRO A 556 -22.82 -14.57 -3.79
CA PRO A 556 -21.58 -13.84 -4.07
C PRO A 556 -21.21 -13.83 -5.57
N TYR A 557 -21.61 -14.87 -6.31
CA TYR A 557 -21.48 -14.95 -7.76
C TYR A 557 -22.83 -14.58 -8.40
N ILE A 558 -22.80 -13.63 -9.33
CA ILE A 558 -23.96 -13.07 -10.02
C ILE A 558 -23.75 -13.30 -11.53
N PRO A 559 -24.08 -14.49 -12.05
CA PRO A 559 -24.08 -14.73 -13.49
C PRO A 559 -25.19 -13.90 -14.14
N HIS A 560 -24.90 -13.25 -15.27
CA HIS A 560 -25.86 -12.48 -16.05
C HIS A 560 -26.48 -13.37 -17.13
N ALA A 561 -27.75 -13.11 -17.46
CA ALA A 561 -28.39 -13.81 -18.56
C ALA A 561 -27.75 -13.40 -19.90
N VAL A 562 -27.91 -14.24 -20.93
CA VAL A 562 -27.34 -13.97 -22.24
C VAL A 562 -28.00 -12.74 -22.85
N HIS A 563 -27.20 -11.68 -23.02
CA HIS A 563 -27.61 -10.37 -23.53
C HIS A 563 -26.72 -9.93 -24.70
N GLU A 564 -27.20 -8.99 -25.51
CA GLU A 564 -26.42 -8.41 -26.62
C GLU A 564 -25.23 -7.58 -26.11
N PRO A 565 -24.13 -7.45 -26.90
CA PRO A 565 -23.04 -6.53 -26.58
C PRO A 565 -23.52 -5.08 -26.49
N PHE A 566 -23.16 -4.39 -25.41
CA PHE A 566 -23.59 -3.02 -25.10
C PHE A 566 -22.42 -2.02 -25.10
N PRO A 567 -22.67 -0.68 -25.10
CA PRO A 567 -21.62 0.33 -25.08
C PRO A 567 -20.78 0.26 -23.81
N ILE A 568 -19.45 0.28 -23.98
CA ILE A 568 -18.47 0.34 -22.88
C ILE A 568 -17.35 1.32 -23.26
N ALA A 569 -16.97 2.21 -22.34
CA ALA A 569 -15.84 3.12 -22.50
C ALA A 569 -14.79 2.94 -21.39
N MET A 570 -13.52 2.98 -21.76
CA MET A 570 -12.39 3.00 -20.82
C MET A 570 -12.25 4.41 -20.20
N VAL A 571 -12.33 4.51 -18.88
CA VAL A 571 -12.30 5.80 -18.16
C VAL A 571 -11.22 5.77 -17.06
N ASN A 572 -9.98 5.95 -17.50
CA ASN A 572 -8.75 5.73 -16.75
C ASN A 572 -8.07 7.04 -16.26
N ARG A 573 -6.95 6.89 -15.52
CA ARG A 573 -5.97 7.95 -15.23
C ARG A 573 -4.52 7.39 -15.34
N PRO A 574 -3.52 8.15 -15.86
CA PRO A 574 -2.09 7.86 -15.70
C PRO A 574 -1.53 8.30 -14.32
N PRO A 575 -0.42 7.72 -13.81
CA PRO A 575 0.09 8.06 -12.48
C PRO A 575 0.97 9.31 -12.50
N TYR A 576 0.87 10.12 -11.44
CA TYR A 576 1.58 11.39 -11.24
C TYR A 576 2.33 11.42 -9.90
N GLY A 577 3.63 11.19 -9.94
CA GLY A 577 4.49 11.10 -8.74
C GLY A 577 4.70 12.40 -7.95
N THR A 578 4.37 13.56 -8.50
CA THR A 578 4.67 14.87 -7.93
C THR A 578 3.57 15.36 -6.97
N PRO A 579 3.86 15.63 -5.67
CA PRO A 579 2.85 16.07 -4.68
C PRO A 579 2.16 17.41 -4.94
N ASN A 580 2.59 18.17 -5.95
CA ASN A 580 1.94 19.41 -6.37
C ASN A 580 1.05 19.22 -7.62
N ASN A 581 0.76 17.98 -8.02
CA ASN A 581 -0.24 17.76 -9.07
C ASN A 581 -1.62 18.25 -8.58
N ASN A 582 -2.26 19.10 -9.36
CA ASN A 582 -3.63 19.56 -9.16
C ASN A 582 -4.51 19.21 -10.37
N ASP A 583 -3.99 18.43 -11.32
CA ASP A 583 -4.70 18.06 -12.53
C ASP A 583 -5.68 16.91 -12.27
N VAL A 584 -6.93 17.31 -12.06
CA VAL A 584 -8.09 16.44 -11.93
C VAL A 584 -8.78 16.19 -13.27
N TYR A 585 -8.30 16.74 -14.40
CA TYR A 585 -8.98 16.67 -15.68
C TYR A 585 -8.56 15.42 -16.48
N THR A 586 -9.00 14.25 -16.01
CA THR A 586 -8.77 12.94 -16.64
C THR A 586 -10.09 12.26 -17.02
N PRO A 587 -10.08 11.32 -18.00
CA PRO A 587 -11.30 10.61 -18.41
C PRO A 587 -12.02 9.89 -17.28
N GLN A 588 -11.28 9.30 -16.32
CA GLN A 588 -11.85 8.80 -15.06
C GLN A 588 -12.67 9.88 -14.35
N ASN A 589 -12.02 11.00 -13.99
CA ASN A 589 -12.61 12.00 -13.13
C ASN A 589 -13.81 12.67 -13.81
N GLU A 590 -13.68 13.03 -15.09
CA GLU A 590 -14.79 13.60 -15.85
C GLU A 590 -15.95 12.61 -16.03
N ALA A 591 -15.72 11.29 -16.09
CA ALA A 591 -16.81 10.32 -16.12
C ALA A 591 -17.61 10.29 -14.79
N TRP A 592 -16.94 10.24 -13.63
CA TRP A 592 -17.62 10.32 -12.33
C TRP A 592 -18.35 11.66 -12.13
N LEU A 593 -17.70 12.79 -12.47
CA LEU A 593 -18.30 14.12 -12.33
C LEU A 593 -19.49 14.29 -13.29
N ALA A 594 -19.33 13.95 -14.58
CA ALA A 594 -20.41 14.08 -15.56
C ALA A 594 -21.58 13.13 -15.29
N GLY A 595 -21.34 11.97 -14.67
CA GLY A 595 -22.40 11.15 -14.09
C GLY A 595 -23.28 11.94 -13.12
N LEU A 596 -22.67 12.57 -12.11
CA LEU A 596 -23.37 13.45 -11.15
C LEU A 596 -23.96 14.73 -11.78
N ARG A 597 -23.35 15.30 -12.83
CA ARG A 597 -23.89 16.46 -13.57
C ARG A 597 -25.17 16.10 -14.34
N TYR A 598 -25.21 14.93 -14.98
CA TYR A 598 -26.25 14.57 -15.96
C TYR A 598 -27.32 13.59 -15.46
N ALA A 599 -27.14 12.99 -14.28
CA ALA A 599 -28.16 12.23 -13.57
C ALA A 599 -29.48 13.00 -13.43
N ARG A 600 -30.60 12.29 -13.63
CA ARG A 600 -31.97 12.80 -13.65
C ARG A 600 -32.86 12.21 -12.54
N LYS A 601 -32.44 11.08 -11.96
CA LYS A 601 -33.17 10.31 -10.94
C LYS A 601 -32.27 10.04 -9.75
N ASN A 602 -31.15 9.32 -9.95
CA ASN A 602 -30.27 8.93 -8.84
C ASN A 602 -28.83 8.64 -9.26
N VAL A 603 -27.95 8.66 -8.26
CA VAL A 603 -26.56 8.17 -8.34
C VAL A 603 -26.26 7.34 -7.10
N PHE A 604 -25.95 6.05 -7.28
CA PHE A 604 -25.33 5.23 -6.24
C PHE A 604 -23.81 5.32 -6.34
N ILE A 605 -23.12 5.37 -5.21
CA ILE A 605 -21.66 5.43 -5.06
C ILE A 605 -21.25 4.46 -3.95
N GLN A 606 -20.32 3.56 -4.22
CA GLN A 606 -19.64 2.76 -3.20
C GLN A 606 -18.12 2.86 -3.36
N SER A 607 -17.43 3.13 -2.25
CA SER A 607 -15.98 3.31 -2.18
C SER A 607 -15.48 3.07 -0.75
N PRO A 608 -14.22 2.62 -0.53
CA PRO A 608 -13.65 2.62 0.83
C PRO A 608 -13.55 4.03 1.42
N THR A 609 -13.30 5.03 0.57
CA THR A 609 -12.95 6.41 0.92
C THR A 609 -13.63 7.40 -0.04
N LEU A 610 -14.12 8.51 0.49
CA LEU A 610 -14.78 9.59 -0.26
C LEU A 610 -14.36 10.94 0.33
N ASN A 611 -13.35 11.58 -0.24
CA ASN A 611 -12.86 12.89 0.22
C ASN A 611 -12.30 13.81 -0.87
N ALA A 612 -12.22 13.38 -2.14
CA ALA A 612 -11.73 14.21 -3.23
C ALA A 612 -12.65 15.42 -3.49
N GLU A 613 -12.13 16.65 -3.30
CA GLU A 613 -12.91 17.89 -3.35
C GLU A 613 -13.83 18.06 -4.59
N PRO A 614 -13.44 17.64 -5.82
CA PRO A 614 -14.30 17.81 -7.00
C PRO A 614 -15.60 16.99 -6.95
N ILE A 615 -15.56 15.72 -6.51
CA ILE A 615 -16.76 14.88 -6.46
C ILE A 615 -17.72 15.31 -5.35
N LEU A 616 -17.21 15.80 -4.22
CA LEU A 616 -18.05 16.36 -3.14
C LEU A 616 -18.89 17.54 -3.63
N LYS A 617 -18.34 18.39 -4.50
CA LYS A 617 -19.09 19.51 -5.10
C LYS A 617 -20.21 19.04 -6.02
N GLU A 618 -19.97 18.03 -6.86
CA GLU A 618 -21.01 17.51 -7.76
C GLU A 618 -22.06 16.66 -7.02
N ILE A 619 -21.72 16.04 -5.88
CA ILE A 619 -22.70 15.44 -4.96
C ILE A 619 -23.65 16.51 -4.41
N LEU A 620 -23.10 17.62 -3.88
CA LEU A 620 -23.92 18.76 -3.41
C LEU A 620 -24.81 19.31 -4.54
N ASN A 621 -24.24 19.50 -5.74
CA ASN A 621 -24.98 19.95 -6.91
C ASN A 621 -26.07 18.96 -7.37
N ALA A 622 -25.92 17.65 -7.15
CA ALA A 622 -26.91 16.64 -7.51
C ALA A 622 -28.09 16.64 -6.53
N CYS A 623 -27.81 16.61 -5.22
CA CYS A 623 -28.83 16.66 -4.18
C CYS A 623 -29.68 17.94 -4.27
N GLU A 624 -29.07 19.12 -4.48
CA GLU A 624 -29.80 20.39 -4.65
C GLU A 624 -30.63 20.48 -5.95
N ARG A 625 -30.41 19.57 -6.92
CA ARG A 625 -31.26 19.42 -8.12
C ARG A 625 -32.38 18.38 -7.93
N GLY A 626 -32.47 17.72 -6.77
CA GLY A 626 -33.45 16.67 -6.48
C GLY A 626 -33.08 15.29 -7.02
N VAL A 627 -31.78 14.99 -7.17
CA VAL A 627 -31.25 13.68 -7.56
C VAL A 627 -30.82 12.92 -6.30
N ASP A 628 -31.38 11.73 -6.05
CA ASP A 628 -31.03 10.91 -4.89
C ASP A 628 -29.59 10.39 -5.00
N VAL A 629 -28.71 10.77 -4.07
CA VAL A 629 -27.31 10.29 -4.01
C VAL A 629 -27.14 9.31 -2.85
N PHE A 630 -26.95 8.03 -3.19
CA PHE A 630 -26.66 6.95 -2.24
C PHE A 630 -25.15 6.77 -2.11
N ALA A 631 -24.59 6.97 -0.92
CA ALA A 631 -23.15 6.85 -0.67
C ALA A 631 -22.86 5.78 0.38
N PHE A 632 -22.27 4.65 -0.03
CA PHE A 632 -21.90 3.52 0.83
C PHE A 632 -20.38 3.51 1.04
N ILE A 633 -19.93 4.00 2.20
CA ILE A 633 -18.52 4.31 2.50
C ILE A 633 -18.03 3.51 3.73
N CYS A 634 -16.73 3.32 3.94
CA CYS A 634 -16.23 2.70 5.18
C CYS A 634 -15.98 3.72 6.30
N ILE A 635 -16.13 3.30 7.57
CA ILE A 635 -15.77 4.12 8.73
C ILE A 635 -14.37 3.75 9.23
N GLY A 636 -13.57 4.74 9.63
CA GLY A 636 -12.18 4.54 10.06
C GLY A 636 -11.22 3.97 9.00
N TYR A 637 -11.46 4.20 7.70
CA TYR A 637 -10.65 3.62 6.61
C TYR A 637 -9.54 4.58 6.18
N ASN A 638 -8.29 4.18 6.43
CA ASN A 638 -7.07 4.92 6.12
C ASN A 638 -6.93 6.31 6.79
N ASP A 639 -7.69 6.62 7.85
CA ASP A 639 -7.79 7.95 8.48
C ASP A 639 -6.46 8.71 8.67
N ALA A 640 -5.39 8.00 9.04
CA ALA A 640 -4.09 8.62 9.28
C ALA A 640 -3.43 9.10 7.97
N GLY A 641 -3.69 8.44 6.84
CA GLY A 641 -3.39 8.98 5.52
C GLY A 641 -4.28 10.19 5.20
N GLU A 642 -5.59 10.06 5.39
CA GLU A 642 -6.56 11.10 5.00
C GLU A 642 -6.47 12.40 5.84
N LEU A 643 -5.91 12.32 7.06
CA LEU A 643 -5.59 13.47 7.92
C LEU A 643 -4.30 14.22 7.52
N LEU A 644 -3.55 13.76 6.50
CA LEU A 644 -2.43 14.52 5.98
C LEU A 644 -2.87 15.83 5.30
N PRO A 645 -2.00 16.85 5.27
CA PRO A 645 -2.22 18.03 4.42
C PRO A 645 -2.51 17.65 2.97
N MET A 646 -3.55 18.28 2.40
CA MET A 646 -4.07 18.05 1.05
C MET A 646 -4.79 16.72 0.77
N GLN A 647 -4.98 15.81 1.75
CA GLN A 647 -5.69 14.54 1.50
C GLN A 647 -7.23 14.60 1.67
N GLY A 648 -7.79 15.72 2.12
CA GLY A 648 -9.25 15.97 2.13
C GLY A 648 -9.96 15.66 3.45
N GLY A 649 -9.40 14.83 4.32
CA GLY A 649 -9.98 14.45 5.62
C GLY A 649 -10.68 13.09 5.61
N THR A 650 -11.08 12.61 6.80
CA THR A 650 -11.68 11.28 6.97
C THR A 650 -13.14 11.26 6.48
N ASN A 651 -13.67 10.05 6.27
CA ASN A 651 -15.05 9.87 5.80
C ASN A 651 -16.09 10.46 6.77
N GLU A 652 -15.82 10.43 8.09
CA GLU A 652 -16.65 11.07 9.12
C GLU A 652 -16.69 12.60 8.98
N MET A 653 -15.53 13.22 8.76
CA MET A 653 -15.44 14.66 8.51
C MET A 653 -16.21 15.06 7.24
N VAL A 654 -16.11 14.25 6.19
CA VAL A 654 -16.78 14.52 4.91
C VAL A 654 -18.28 14.31 5.00
N SER A 655 -18.76 13.23 5.63
CA SER A 655 -20.18 12.97 5.84
C SER A 655 -20.84 14.14 6.58
N HIS A 656 -20.26 14.54 7.71
CA HIS A 656 -20.71 15.70 8.48
C HIS A 656 -20.72 17.00 7.66
N ALA A 657 -19.62 17.29 6.94
CA ALA A 657 -19.52 18.51 6.14
C ALA A 657 -20.50 18.54 4.95
N LEU A 658 -20.88 17.40 4.36
CA LEU A 658 -21.94 17.33 3.35
C LEU A 658 -23.31 17.67 3.97
N TYR A 659 -23.63 17.14 5.15
CA TYR A 659 -24.87 17.44 5.87
C TYR A 659 -24.96 18.91 6.33
N GLU A 660 -23.85 19.52 6.78
CA GLU A 660 -23.81 20.97 7.10
C GLU A 660 -23.98 21.89 5.87
N SER A 661 -23.73 21.39 4.65
CA SER A 661 -23.64 22.22 3.44
C SER A 661 -24.92 22.32 2.61
N LEU A 662 -25.79 21.31 2.72
CA LEU A 662 -27.01 21.19 1.92
C LEU A 662 -28.17 22.03 2.45
N SER A 663 -29.05 22.46 1.55
CA SER A 663 -30.35 23.00 1.92
C SER A 663 -31.25 21.92 2.56
N PRO A 664 -32.29 22.30 3.33
CA PRO A 664 -33.28 21.36 3.85
C PRO A 664 -34.08 20.59 2.79
N GLU A 665 -34.00 20.99 1.52
CA GLU A 665 -34.54 20.21 0.39
C GLU A 665 -33.48 19.25 -0.16
N GLY A 666 -32.24 19.73 -0.39
CA GLY A 666 -31.13 18.88 -0.83
C GLY A 666 -30.80 17.74 0.13
N LEU A 667 -30.92 17.97 1.45
CA LEU A 667 -30.74 16.93 2.48
C LEU A 667 -31.67 15.72 2.31
N LYS A 668 -32.86 15.88 1.71
CA LYS A 668 -33.80 14.78 1.47
C LYS A 668 -33.29 13.77 0.45
N HIS A 669 -32.30 14.18 -0.34
CA HIS A 669 -31.69 13.45 -1.43
C HIS A 669 -30.26 12.98 -1.11
N LEU A 670 -29.78 13.10 0.14
CA LEU A 670 -28.48 12.59 0.58
C LEU A 670 -28.64 11.32 1.44
N HIS A 671 -28.19 10.20 0.90
CA HIS A 671 -28.35 8.87 1.50
C HIS A 671 -26.98 8.28 1.86
N TYR A 672 -26.27 8.94 2.78
CA TYR A 672 -24.97 8.50 3.27
C TYR A 672 -25.07 7.34 4.28
N HIS A 673 -24.26 6.30 4.11
CA HIS A 673 -24.25 5.08 4.91
C HIS A 673 -22.82 4.58 5.13
N TYR A 674 -22.50 4.08 6.33
CA TYR A 674 -21.28 3.31 6.58
C TYR A 674 -21.48 1.82 6.36
N TYR A 675 -20.48 1.15 5.79
CA TYR A 675 -20.52 -0.26 5.42
C TYR A 675 -20.84 -1.22 6.57
N VAL A 676 -21.84 -2.08 6.35
CA VAL A 676 -22.25 -3.15 7.27
C VAL A 676 -22.24 -4.50 6.53
N GLY A 677 -21.55 -5.50 7.09
CA GLY A 677 -21.46 -6.85 6.51
C GLY A 677 -22.81 -7.58 6.41
N ALA A 678 -22.88 -8.62 5.58
CA ALA A 678 -24.11 -9.43 5.39
C ALA A 678 -24.59 -10.15 6.67
N ASP A 679 -23.68 -10.31 7.63
CA ASP A 679 -23.73 -10.95 8.94
C ASP A 679 -23.78 -9.95 10.13
N GLN A 680 -23.83 -8.64 9.86
CA GLN A 680 -23.67 -7.60 10.88
C GLN A 680 -24.88 -6.65 10.99
N THR A 681 -25.04 -6.05 12.16
CA THR A 681 -26.07 -5.03 12.50
C THR A 681 -25.49 -3.63 12.73
N ARG A 682 -24.16 -3.47 12.66
CA ARG A 682 -23.43 -2.23 12.97
C ARG A 682 -22.27 -2.03 11.98
N PRO A 683 -21.85 -0.79 11.67
CA PRO A 683 -20.69 -0.54 10.83
C PRO A 683 -19.41 -1.19 11.37
N ILE A 684 -18.62 -1.77 10.48
CA ILE A 684 -17.35 -2.42 10.86
C ILE A 684 -16.23 -1.39 10.75
N LEU A 685 -15.60 -1.04 11.89
CA LEU A 685 -14.50 -0.08 11.93
C LEU A 685 -13.26 -0.64 11.24
N ALA A 686 -12.86 -0.06 10.11
CA ALA A 686 -11.73 -0.55 9.30
C ALA A 686 -10.40 -0.50 10.07
N LYS A 687 -10.19 0.55 10.88
CA LYS A 687 -9.06 0.71 11.81
C LYS A 687 -8.87 -0.47 12.78
N ALA A 688 -9.93 -1.22 13.12
CA ALA A 688 -9.85 -2.42 13.95
C ALA A 688 -9.27 -3.66 13.20
N LYS A 689 -8.84 -3.50 11.94
CA LYS A 689 -8.22 -4.53 11.08
C LYS A 689 -9.11 -5.79 10.88
N LYS A 690 -10.42 -5.67 11.10
CA LYS A 690 -11.41 -6.73 10.90
C LYS A 690 -11.80 -6.85 9.43
N ARG A 691 -13.08 -6.71 9.11
CA ARG A 691 -13.60 -6.66 7.75
C ARG A 691 -13.85 -5.21 7.32
N SER A 692 -13.82 -4.94 6.02
CA SER A 692 -14.26 -3.66 5.44
C SER A 692 -14.86 -3.89 4.05
N CYS A 693 -15.29 -2.84 3.38
CA CYS A 693 -15.63 -2.90 1.96
C CYS A 693 -14.65 -2.03 1.16
N HIS A 694 -14.20 -2.58 0.05
CA HIS A 694 -13.19 -2.00 -0.82
C HIS A 694 -13.64 -2.08 -2.29
N VAL A 695 -14.95 -2.26 -2.55
CA VAL A 695 -15.62 -2.06 -3.85
C VAL A 695 -15.47 -0.61 -4.34
N LYS A 696 -15.35 -0.40 -5.66
CA LYS A 696 -15.37 0.92 -6.33
C LYS A 696 -16.41 0.89 -7.44
N LEU A 697 -17.53 1.58 -7.22
CA LEU A 697 -18.70 1.51 -8.09
C LEU A 697 -19.48 2.82 -8.07
N MET A 698 -19.95 3.26 -9.23
CA MET A 698 -21.04 4.23 -9.38
C MET A 698 -22.12 3.65 -10.30
N ILE A 699 -23.39 3.91 -10.00
CA ILE A 699 -24.53 3.61 -10.88
C ILE A 699 -25.36 4.87 -11.06
N ILE A 700 -25.59 5.30 -12.30
CA ILE A 700 -26.32 6.52 -12.67
C ILE A 700 -27.64 6.15 -13.34
N ASP A 701 -28.76 6.69 -12.80
CA ASP A 701 -30.13 6.53 -13.30
C ASP A 701 -30.55 5.06 -13.60
N GLU A 702 -29.99 4.10 -12.86
CA GLU A 702 -30.09 2.64 -13.08
C GLU A 702 -29.66 2.15 -14.48
N GLU A 703 -29.07 3.01 -15.32
CA GLU A 703 -28.75 2.73 -16.73
C GLU A 703 -27.26 2.57 -17.00
N ILE A 704 -26.43 3.37 -16.32
CA ILE A 704 -24.99 3.45 -16.57
C ILE A 704 -24.24 3.05 -15.31
N GLY A 705 -23.33 2.09 -15.45
CA GLY A 705 -22.44 1.64 -14.39
C GLY A 705 -21.02 2.10 -14.67
N ILE A 706 -20.30 2.57 -13.64
CA ILE A 706 -18.85 2.78 -13.71
C ILE A 706 -18.20 1.92 -12.63
N GLN A 707 -17.40 0.93 -13.03
CA GLN A 707 -16.74 -0.04 -12.15
C GLN A 707 -15.25 -0.11 -12.47
N GLY A 708 -14.42 -0.34 -11.46
CA GLY A 708 -12.98 -0.41 -11.61
C GLY A 708 -12.25 -0.46 -10.27
N ASN A 709 -11.11 0.22 -10.19
CA ASN A 709 -10.30 0.26 -8.97
C ASN A 709 -9.97 1.62 -8.35
N GLY A 710 -10.40 2.74 -8.96
CA GLY A 710 -10.17 4.08 -8.40
C GLY A 710 -11.12 4.42 -7.25
N ASN A 711 -10.55 4.75 -6.07
CA ASN A 711 -11.34 5.24 -4.94
C ASN A 711 -11.86 6.66 -5.21
N GLN A 712 -12.76 7.15 -4.35
CA GLN A 712 -13.19 8.56 -4.38
C GLN A 712 -12.34 9.46 -3.45
N ASP A 713 -11.06 9.12 -3.31
CA ASP A 713 -10.08 9.83 -2.48
C ASP A 713 -9.04 10.65 -3.25
N SER A 714 -8.38 11.54 -2.52
CA SER A 714 -7.34 12.43 -3.05
C SER A 714 -6.15 11.69 -3.69
N GLN A 715 -5.80 10.49 -3.22
CA GLN A 715 -4.74 9.68 -3.85
C GLN A 715 -5.15 9.20 -5.25
N SER A 716 -6.36 8.64 -5.40
CA SER A 716 -6.91 8.12 -6.66
C SER A 716 -7.31 9.23 -7.65
N TRP A 717 -7.68 10.41 -7.12
CA TRP A 717 -8.09 11.56 -7.92
C TRP A 717 -6.96 12.45 -8.42
N TYR A 718 -5.72 12.28 -7.92
CA TYR A 718 -4.59 13.16 -8.24
C TYR A 718 -3.26 12.43 -8.56
N HIS A 719 -3.03 11.20 -8.07
CA HIS A 719 -1.69 10.59 -8.09
C HIS A 719 -1.60 9.16 -8.65
N SER A 720 -2.53 8.26 -8.32
CA SER A 720 -2.52 6.85 -8.75
C SER A 720 -2.76 6.66 -10.25
N GLN A 721 -2.25 5.57 -10.85
CA GLN A 721 -2.74 5.03 -12.11
C GLN A 721 -3.99 4.19 -11.85
N GLU A 722 -5.09 4.51 -12.52
CA GLU A 722 -6.38 3.86 -12.29
C GLU A 722 -6.96 3.32 -13.60
N ILE A 723 -7.69 2.20 -13.50
CA ILE A 723 -8.43 1.59 -14.62
C ILE A 723 -9.88 1.37 -14.19
N ASN A 724 -10.80 1.83 -15.02
CA ASN A 724 -12.25 1.67 -14.81
C ASN A 724 -12.94 1.59 -16.17
N VAL A 725 -14.10 0.93 -16.22
CA VAL A 725 -15.00 0.95 -17.38
C VAL A 725 -16.32 1.64 -17.03
N MET A 726 -16.80 2.49 -17.93
CA MET A 726 -18.17 2.99 -17.95
C MET A 726 -18.97 2.16 -18.94
N LEU A 727 -20.04 1.49 -18.50
CA LEU A 727 -20.91 0.67 -19.34
C LEU A 727 -22.37 1.12 -19.27
N GLN A 728 -23.15 0.82 -20.31
CA GLN A 728 -24.58 1.10 -20.39
C GLN A 728 -25.40 -0.19 -20.46
N SER A 729 -25.95 -0.62 -19.31
CA SER A 729 -26.89 -1.74 -19.28
C SER A 729 -27.75 -1.72 -18.02
N LYS A 730 -29.07 -1.56 -18.21
CA LYS A 730 -30.08 -1.64 -17.15
C LYS A 730 -30.18 -3.02 -16.51
N GLU A 731 -29.88 -4.07 -17.26
CA GLU A 731 -29.87 -5.43 -16.74
C GLU A 731 -28.66 -5.64 -15.82
N VAL A 732 -27.44 -5.29 -16.27
CA VAL A 732 -26.23 -5.42 -15.46
C VAL A 732 -26.28 -4.52 -14.23
N CYS A 733 -26.70 -3.25 -14.38
CA CYS A 733 -26.88 -2.34 -13.25
C CYS A 733 -27.97 -2.83 -12.29
N GLY A 734 -29.09 -3.35 -12.79
CA GLY A 734 -30.15 -3.95 -11.97
C GLY A 734 -29.67 -5.16 -11.18
N ASN A 735 -28.86 -6.03 -11.80
CA ASN A 735 -28.26 -7.19 -11.15
C ASN A 735 -27.21 -6.79 -10.10
N TRP A 736 -26.45 -5.71 -10.34
CA TRP A 736 -25.56 -5.13 -9.33
C TRP A 736 -26.36 -4.57 -8.14
N ILE A 737 -27.46 -3.86 -8.36
CA ILE A 737 -28.33 -3.34 -7.28
C ILE A 737 -28.89 -4.49 -6.41
N ASP A 738 -29.29 -5.62 -7.01
CA ASP A 738 -29.71 -6.79 -6.21
C ASP A 738 -28.53 -7.48 -5.49
N GLY A 739 -27.37 -7.55 -6.13
CA GLY A 739 -26.13 -8.02 -5.50
C GLY A 739 -25.73 -7.17 -4.28
N LEU A 740 -25.82 -5.85 -4.39
CA LEU A 740 -25.58 -4.90 -3.31
C LEU A 740 -26.60 -5.06 -2.16
N ARG A 741 -27.85 -5.44 -2.46
CA ARG A 741 -28.88 -5.78 -1.45
C ARG A 741 -28.58 -7.10 -0.71
N ARG A 742 -27.99 -8.08 -1.40
CA ARG A 742 -27.75 -9.45 -0.89
C ARG A 742 -26.42 -9.61 -0.17
N CYS A 743 -25.38 -8.91 -0.59
CA CYS A 743 -24.00 -9.15 -0.15
C CYS A 743 -23.55 -8.26 1.03
N GLN A 744 -24.39 -7.32 1.48
CA GLN A 744 -24.12 -6.41 2.59
C GLN A 744 -25.43 -5.91 3.23
N ARG A 745 -25.40 -5.41 4.47
CA ARG A 745 -26.56 -4.80 5.16
C ARG A 745 -26.46 -3.28 5.30
N THR A 746 -25.53 -2.65 4.58
CA THR A 746 -25.27 -1.21 4.58
C THR A 746 -26.54 -0.37 4.44
N GLY A 747 -27.44 -0.70 3.51
CA GLY A 747 -28.71 0.02 3.33
C GLY A 747 -29.75 -0.17 4.46
N ILE A 748 -29.62 -1.19 5.31
CA ILE A 748 -30.53 -1.44 6.43
C ILE A 748 -30.01 -0.73 7.70
N TYR A 749 -28.74 -0.94 8.03
CA TYR A 749 -28.15 -0.55 9.31
C TYR A 749 -27.10 0.57 9.22
N GLY A 750 -26.57 0.89 8.04
CA GLY A 750 -25.44 1.82 7.88
C GLY A 750 -25.78 3.31 7.89
N LYS A 751 -27.07 3.68 7.82
CA LYS A 751 -27.54 5.07 7.65
C LYS A 751 -27.09 5.97 8.80
N VAL A 752 -26.47 7.10 8.46
CA VAL A 752 -26.13 8.18 9.40
C VAL A 752 -27.37 9.00 9.79
N ASP A 753 -27.33 9.64 10.96
CA ASP A 753 -28.35 10.56 11.44
C ASP A 753 -28.23 11.94 10.73
N ASP A 754 -29.14 12.88 11.05
CA ASP A 754 -29.26 14.20 10.41
C ASP A 754 -28.05 15.13 10.57
N ASP A 755 -27.03 14.76 11.36
CA ASP A 755 -25.75 15.46 11.51
C ASP A 755 -24.59 14.81 10.73
N GLY A 756 -24.87 13.78 9.92
CA GLY A 756 -23.87 13.02 9.15
C GLY A 756 -23.11 11.97 9.97
N VAL A 757 -23.48 11.76 11.24
CA VAL A 757 -22.83 10.81 12.16
C VAL A 757 -23.70 9.56 12.34
N TRP A 758 -23.09 8.37 12.42
CA TRP A 758 -23.83 7.14 12.67
C TRP A 758 -23.98 6.86 14.15
N ARG A 759 -25.20 6.48 14.57
CA ARG A 759 -25.50 6.02 15.93
C ARG A 759 -26.39 4.78 15.97
N ASP A 760 -26.16 3.94 16.98
CA ASP A 760 -27.00 2.78 17.30
C ASP A 760 -28.37 3.18 17.89
N ALA A 761 -29.18 2.19 18.28
CA ALA A 761 -30.51 2.44 18.85
C ALA A 761 -30.46 3.14 20.22
N GLU A 762 -29.32 3.03 20.91
CA GLU A 762 -29.02 3.64 22.20
C GLU A 762 -28.46 5.07 22.05
N GLY A 763 -28.23 5.54 20.82
CA GLY A 763 -27.67 6.85 20.51
C GLY A 763 -26.14 6.93 20.65
N LYS A 764 -25.43 5.80 20.58
CA LYS A 764 -23.97 5.74 20.65
C LYS A 764 -23.33 5.66 19.27
N GLU A 765 -22.22 6.36 19.11
CA GLU A 765 -21.40 6.34 17.90
C GLU A 765 -20.54 5.07 17.82
N VAL A 766 -19.91 4.80 16.66
CA VAL A 766 -19.06 3.61 16.47
C VAL A 766 -17.82 3.70 17.37
N GLU A 767 -17.69 2.74 18.28
CA GLU A 767 -16.59 2.65 19.23
C GLU A 767 -15.22 2.59 18.52
N GLY A 768 -14.28 3.45 18.94
CA GLY A 768 -12.92 3.52 18.37
C GLY A 768 -12.76 4.37 17.09
N ALA A 769 -13.85 4.88 16.51
CA ALA A 769 -13.83 5.83 15.40
C ALA A 769 -13.24 7.19 15.82
N ILE A 770 -12.83 8.02 14.85
CA ILE A 770 -12.23 9.33 15.13
C ILE A 770 -13.28 10.43 15.38
N GLY A 771 -14.47 10.31 14.80
CA GLY A 771 -15.51 11.33 14.87
C GLY A 771 -15.24 12.54 13.97
N THR A 772 -16.09 13.57 14.09
CA THR A 772 -16.13 14.70 13.13
C THR A 772 -15.14 15.83 13.46
N ASP A 773 -14.80 16.05 14.73
CA ASP A 773 -13.66 16.88 15.15
C ASP A 773 -12.48 15.97 15.57
N PRO A 774 -11.51 15.68 14.68
CA PRO A 774 -10.31 14.91 15.02
C PRO A 774 -9.35 15.64 15.98
N GLY A 775 -9.70 16.86 16.40
CA GLY A 775 -8.98 17.69 17.34
C GLY A 775 -8.05 18.71 16.68
N LYS A 776 -7.80 19.81 17.38
CA LYS A 776 -6.74 20.76 17.02
C LYS A 776 -5.40 20.00 16.98
N PHE A 777 -4.64 20.16 15.89
CA PHE A 777 -3.44 19.39 15.54
C PHE A 777 -3.68 17.95 15.02
N SER A 778 -4.89 17.61 14.53
CA SER A 778 -5.18 16.33 13.87
C SER A 778 -4.19 15.92 12.76
N TRP A 779 -3.71 16.88 11.95
CA TRP A 779 -2.69 16.66 10.92
C TRP A 779 -1.36 16.10 11.45
N PHE A 780 -1.07 16.29 12.75
CA PHE A 780 0.11 15.71 13.41
C PHE A 780 -0.05 14.20 13.63
N LYS A 781 -1.28 13.73 13.91
CA LYS A 781 -1.64 12.30 13.91
C LYS A 781 -1.44 11.71 12.51
N GLY A 782 -1.84 12.46 11.48
CA GLY A 782 -1.67 12.05 10.09
C GLY A 782 -0.20 11.93 9.67
N ILE A 783 0.65 12.89 10.03
CA ILE A 783 2.09 12.82 9.76
C ILE A 783 2.75 11.63 10.48
N ALA A 784 2.32 11.29 11.71
CA ALA A 784 2.82 10.10 12.41
C ALA A 784 2.45 8.80 11.69
N GLY A 785 1.17 8.61 11.31
CA GLY A 785 0.73 7.42 10.60
C GLY A 785 1.29 7.32 9.17
N ALA A 786 1.43 8.45 8.46
CA ALA A 786 2.07 8.48 7.16
C ALA A 786 3.57 8.16 7.24
N GLY A 787 4.27 8.61 8.28
CA GLY A 787 5.65 8.21 8.57
C GLY A 787 5.79 6.69 8.67
N TYR A 788 4.84 6.04 9.34
CA TYR A 788 4.77 4.58 9.47
C TYR A 788 4.49 3.89 8.13
N VAL A 789 3.49 4.33 7.35
CA VAL A 789 3.15 3.73 6.04
C VAL A 789 4.29 3.90 5.03
N TYR A 790 4.91 5.08 4.97
CA TYR A 790 6.00 5.35 4.02
C TYR A 790 7.28 4.58 4.39
N HIS A 791 7.54 4.34 5.68
CA HIS A 791 8.57 3.40 6.13
C HIS A 791 8.25 1.96 5.72
N VAL A 792 7.05 1.44 6.04
CA VAL A 792 6.68 0.03 5.77
C VAL A 792 6.72 -0.35 4.28
N VAL A 793 6.54 0.61 3.37
CA VAL A 793 6.71 0.41 1.92
C VAL A 793 8.19 0.44 1.48
N MET A 794 9.00 1.36 2.03
CA MET A 794 10.40 1.53 1.63
C MET A 794 11.38 0.56 2.32
N SER A 795 11.09 0.11 3.54
CA SER A 795 11.99 -0.67 4.39
C SER A 795 12.36 -2.03 3.79
N LYS A 796 11.38 -2.69 3.16
CA LYS A 796 11.44 -4.09 2.72
C LYS A 796 12.29 -4.35 1.47
N GLN A 797 13.18 -3.43 1.08
CA GLN A 797 14.00 -3.52 -0.13
C GLN A 797 15.51 -3.27 0.05
N GLY A 798 16.02 -3.02 1.25
CA GLY A 798 17.45 -2.69 1.45
C GLY A 798 18.46 -3.75 0.98
N ARG A 799 18.07 -5.03 0.88
CA ARG A 799 19.00 -6.14 0.63
C ARG A 799 19.18 -6.48 -0.86
N ARG A 800 20.31 -6.01 -1.39
CA ARG A 800 21.09 -6.55 -2.55
C ARG A 800 20.62 -6.24 -3.98
N SER A 801 20.99 -5.06 -4.49
CA SER A 801 21.50 -4.92 -5.88
C SER A 801 22.54 -3.79 -6.01
N ARG A 802 23.84 -4.11 -5.84
CA ARG A 802 24.95 -3.20 -6.16
C ARG A 802 25.39 -3.43 -7.60
N GLU A 803 25.17 -2.49 -8.51
CA GLU A 803 26.12 -2.18 -9.60
C GLU A 803 25.85 -0.83 -10.27
N ARG A 804 26.78 -0.39 -11.14
CA ARG A 804 27.05 1.03 -11.44
C ARG A 804 26.05 1.69 -12.41
N MET A 805 25.65 2.94 -12.11
CA MET A 805 25.18 3.91 -13.10
C MET A 805 25.84 5.28 -12.88
N GLN A 806 26.12 6.04 -13.94
CA GLN A 806 26.98 7.24 -13.89
C GLN A 806 26.18 8.53 -13.64
N LEU A 807 26.48 9.24 -12.55
CA LEU A 807 25.76 10.44 -12.09
C LEU A 807 26.23 11.78 -12.69
N THR A 808 27.19 11.76 -13.62
CA THR A 808 27.99 12.94 -14.00
C THR A 808 27.20 14.04 -14.73
N GLU A 809 26.27 13.67 -15.63
CA GLU A 809 25.57 14.65 -16.48
C GLU A 809 24.53 15.48 -15.72
N ILE A 810 23.87 14.88 -14.72
CA ILE A 810 22.87 15.55 -13.87
C ILE A 810 23.52 16.70 -13.08
N ALA A 811 24.79 16.55 -12.66
CA ALA A 811 25.52 17.58 -11.93
C ALA A 811 25.78 18.86 -12.74
N LEU A 812 26.01 18.74 -14.05
CA LEU A 812 26.27 19.87 -14.96
C LEU A 812 25.02 20.74 -15.20
N ALA A 813 23.82 20.14 -15.20
CA ALA A 813 22.57 20.88 -15.28
C ALA A 813 22.33 21.77 -14.05
N VAL A 814 22.57 21.24 -12.84
CA VAL A 814 22.37 21.98 -11.58
C VAL A 814 23.33 23.17 -11.41
N SER A 815 24.49 23.15 -12.08
CA SER A 815 25.46 24.26 -12.02
C SER A 815 25.04 25.48 -12.87
N HIS A 816 24.57 25.27 -14.10
CA HIS A 816 24.04 26.36 -14.94
C HIS A 816 22.80 27.03 -14.33
N LEU A 817 21.99 26.25 -13.60
CA LEU A 817 20.77 26.70 -12.92
C LEU A 817 21.03 27.89 -11.97
N HIS A 818 22.12 27.83 -11.20
CA HIS A 818 22.42 28.82 -10.16
C HIS A 818 22.84 30.20 -10.72
N GLN A 819 23.48 30.25 -11.89
CA GLN A 819 23.95 31.52 -12.46
C GLN A 819 22.80 32.40 -12.98
N LEU A 820 21.68 31.82 -13.41
CA LEU A 820 20.53 32.57 -13.94
C LEU A 820 19.68 33.22 -12.83
N ILE A 821 19.54 32.58 -11.66
CA ILE A 821 18.73 33.12 -10.54
C ILE A 821 19.35 34.42 -10.01
N GLY A 822 20.69 34.46 -9.87
CA GLY A 822 21.41 35.57 -9.25
C GLY A 822 21.28 36.92 -9.99
N ALA A 823 20.90 36.91 -11.28
CA ALA A 823 20.78 38.12 -12.09
C ALA A 823 19.42 38.84 -11.96
N ALA A 824 18.37 38.16 -11.51
CA ALA A 824 17.00 38.69 -11.56
C ALA A 824 16.56 39.45 -10.28
N GLY A 825 17.19 39.18 -9.14
CA GLY A 825 16.72 39.63 -7.81
C GLY A 825 16.95 41.11 -7.45
N GLN A 826 17.39 41.97 -8.38
CA GLN A 826 17.75 43.37 -8.07
C GLN A 826 17.05 44.40 -8.99
N ARG A 827 15.74 44.63 -8.80
CA ARG A 827 15.01 45.87 -9.16
C ARG A 827 13.59 45.88 -8.57
N LEU A 828 13.09 47.10 -8.28
CA LEU A 828 11.81 47.40 -7.58
C LEU A 828 11.87 46.99 -6.08
N ILE A 829 11.30 47.71 -5.11
CA ILE A 829 10.29 48.80 -5.05
C ILE A 829 10.84 50.01 -4.24
N PRO A 830 10.37 51.27 -4.45
CA PRO A 830 10.98 52.48 -3.86
C PRO A 830 10.34 53.00 -2.53
N SER A 831 10.89 54.12 -2.04
CA SER A 831 10.74 54.68 -0.66
C SER A 831 9.53 55.58 -0.37
N ALA A 832 9.20 55.74 0.92
CA ALA A 832 8.52 56.92 1.48
C ALA A 832 9.17 57.37 2.82
N ARG A 833 8.98 58.64 3.24
CA ARG A 833 9.60 59.26 4.43
C ARG A 833 8.58 60.02 5.30
N SER A 834 8.64 59.88 6.63
CA SER A 834 8.48 60.97 7.64
C SER A 834 8.67 60.41 9.07
N GLY A 835 9.01 61.19 10.12
CA GLY A 835 9.66 62.51 10.09
C GLY A 835 9.29 63.50 11.21
N ARG A 836 9.73 63.30 12.48
CA ARG A 836 10.19 64.32 13.48
C ARG A 836 10.43 63.77 14.91
N ASP A 837 11.57 64.14 15.50
CA ASP A 837 11.78 64.90 16.76
C ASP A 837 10.76 64.74 17.94
N ARG A 838 11.13 64.70 19.24
CA ARG A 838 12.18 65.49 19.96
C ARG A 838 12.42 65.06 21.45
N GLU A 839 13.64 65.29 21.96
CA GLU A 839 14.06 65.71 23.33
C GLU A 839 13.72 64.96 24.67
N LYS A 840 14.80 64.57 25.40
CA LYS A 840 15.15 64.84 26.84
C LYS A 840 14.39 64.11 28.01
N ALA A 841 14.97 63.89 29.21
CA ALA A 841 16.37 63.85 29.71
C ALA A 841 16.48 63.31 31.18
N GLY A 842 17.70 62.95 31.63
CA GLY A 842 18.10 62.66 33.04
C GLY A 842 18.48 61.18 33.28
N ALA A 843 19.68 60.77 33.73
CA ALA A 843 20.56 61.18 34.86
C ALA A 843 19.96 60.81 36.25
N SER A 844 20.64 60.13 37.18
CA SER A 844 22.06 59.72 37.32
C SER A 844 22.17 58.31 37.99
N GLN A 845 23.31 57.63 38.14
CA GLN A 845 24.44 57.97 39.04
C GLN A 845 25.74 57.16 38.72
N TRP A 846 26.89 57.79 39.01
CA TRP A 846 28.23 57.32 39.40
C TRP A 846 28.52 55.79 39.48
N GLY A 847 29.70 55.25 39.12
CA GLY A 847 30.89 55.83 38.45
C GLY A 847 32.24 55.24 38.94
N ASP A 848 33.23 55.11 38.03
CA ASP A 848 34.70 55.03 38.25
C ASP A 848 35.34 53.81 39.00
N ARG A 849 36.61 53.38 38.75
CA ARG A 849 37.54 53.45 37.56
C ARG A 849 38.83 52.60 37.81
N VAL A 850 39.45 52.02 36.76
CA VAL A 850 40.87 51.48 36.70
C VAL A 850 41.14 50.21 37.57
N GLY A 851 42.03 49.24 37.27
CA GLY A 851 42.94 48.98 36.13
C GLY A 851 43.66 47.59 36.23
N PRO A 852 44.66 47.28 35.36
CA PRO A 852 45.14 45.90 35.11
C PRO A 852 46.61 45.59 35.54
N LEU A 853 47.05 44.31 35.47
CA LEU A 853 48.30 43.83 34.80
C LEU A 853 48.66 42.32 35.03
N GLU A 854 48.85 41.60 33.92
CA GLU A 854 49.97 40.70 33.51
C GLU A 854 50.87 39.82 34.45
N VAL A 855 51.11 38.57 33.99
CA VAL A 855 52.43 37.89 33.73
C VAL A 855 53.14 36.91 34.73
N MET A 856 53.27 35.65 34.26
CA MET A 856 54.37 34.63 34.36
C MET A 856 54.75 33.76 35.60
N ALA A 857 54.81 32.44 35.32
CA ALA A 857 55.94 31.47 35.46
C ALA A 857 56.22 30.61 36.73
N ASP A 858 56.43 29.30 36.44
CA ASP A 858 57.29 28.24 37.04
C ASP A 858 57.39 27.95 38.56
N GLY A 859 57.55 26.66 38.92
CA GLY A 859 57.82 26.24 40.32
C GLY A 859 57.75 24.72 40.61
N SER A 860 58.68 23.93 40.09
CA SER A 860 58.79 22.46 40.21
C SER A 860 58.83 21.81 41.61
N SER A 861 58.49 20.50 41.65
CA SER A 861 59.18 19.38 42.38
C SER A 861 58.44 18.61 43.50
N ALA A 862 58.75 17.31 43.58
CA ALA A 862 57.99 16.24 44.24
C ALA A 862 58.58 15.73 45.56
N SER A 863 57.77 14.98 46.36
CA SER A 863 58.27 13.87 47.19
C SER A 863 57.14 12.92 47.68
N ALA A 864 57.49 11.67 47.96
CA ALA A 864 56.70 10.57 48.59
C ALA A 864 57.71 9.73 49.45
N PRO A 865 57.44 8.50 50.01
CA PRO A 865 56.23 7.64 50.03
C PRO A 865 55.98 6.87 51.38
N ALA A 866 55.16 5.81 51.33
CA ALA A 866 55.06 4.64 52.26
C ALA A 866 54.32 4.83 53.63
N ALA A 867 53.78 3.80 54.32
CA ALA A 867 53.83 2.32 54.15
C ALA A 867 52.55 1.56 54.63
N SER A 868 52.47 0.25 54.38
CA SER A 868 51.36 -0.72 54.71
C SER A 868 51.70 -1.60 55.95
N PRO A 869 51.10 -2.80 56.26
CA PRO A 869 49.85 -3.51 55.88
C PRO A 869 49.03 -3.87 57.17
N PRO A 870 48.52 -5.10 57.54
CA PRO A 870 48.02 -6.31 56.82
C PRO A 870 46.69 -6.98 57.33
N ALA A 871 45.91 -7.54 56.38
CA ALA A 871 45.11 -8.79 56.36
C ALA A 871 44.49 -9.49 57.61
N LYS A 872 43.20 -9.91 57.49
CA LYS A 872 42.71 -11.31 57.64
C LYS A 872 41.22 -11.51 57.26
N SER A 873 40.84 -12.74 56.89
CA SER A 873 39.48 -13.29 56.65
C SER A 873 39.27 -14.52 57.60
N PRO A 874 38.13 -15.28 57.69
CA PRO A 874 37.08 -15.54 56.67
C PRO A 874 35.60 -15.81 57.16
N HIS A 875 34.74 -16.24 56.22
CA HIS A 875 33.51 -17.07 56.34
C HIS A 875 32.19 -16.55 56.99
N SER A 876 31.26 -16.13 56.11
CA SER A 876 29.84 -16.57 55.97
C SER A 876 28.89 -16.71 57.18
N ALA A 877 27.90 -15.80 57.27
CA ALA A 877 26.48 -16.11 57.50
C ALA A 877 25.57 -14.90 57.18
N SER A 878 24.41 -15.13 56.53
CA SER A 878 23.23 -14.24 56.51
C SER A 878 22.25 -14.71 57.61
N PRO A 879 21.19 -13.97 58.05
CA PRO A 879 20.54 -12.76 57.51
C PRO A 879 20.49 -11.63 58.60
N PRO A 880 19.58 -10.61 58.62
CA PRO A 880 18.55 -10.19 57.67
C PRO A 880 18.63 -8.71 57.21
N ALA A 881 17.66 -8.28 56.40
CA ALA A 881 17.63 -6.97 55.75
C ALA A 881 17.01 -5.84 56.60
N ALA A 882 17.40 -4.60 56.29
CA ALA A 882 16.70 -3.37 56.67
C ALA A 882 16.89 -2.27 55.60
N THR A 883 15.87 -2.12 54.74
CA THR A 883 15.32 -0.85 54.21
C THR A 883 16.28 0.32 53.92
N GLY A 884 16.41 0.72 52.63
CA GLY A 884 17.27 1.86 52.26
C GLY A 884 17.13 2.44 50.84
N ALA A 885 16.04 2.13 50.11
CA ALA A 885 15.71 2.77 48.83
C ALA A 885 14.23 3.20 48.85
N GLN A 886 13.87 4.25 48.12
CA GLN A 886 12.50 4.74 48.05
C GLN A 886 11.79 4.15 46.83
N ASP A 887 10.76 3.36 47.06
CA ASP A 887 9.87 2.87 46.02
C ASP A 887 9.11 4.04 45.39
N PHE A 888 9.13 4.12 44.06
CA PHE A 888 8.21 4.96 43.30
C PHE A 888 7.02 4.10 42.89
N GLU A 889 5.93 4.15 43.68
CA GLU A 889 4.65 3.57 43.25
C GLU A 889 4.18 4.27 41.96
N ILE A 890 3.95 3.47 40.92
CA ILE A 890 3.25 3.88 39.70
C ILE A 890 1.85 3.28 39.81
N GLU A 891 0.80 4.10 39.70
CA GLU A 891 -0.58 3.61 39.72
C GLU A 891 -0.82 2.61 38.58
N HIS A 892 -1.33 1.42 38.92
CA HIS A 892 -1.80 0.45 37.94
C HIS A 892 -3.06 0.95 37.24
N LEU A 893 -2.88 1.63 36.11
CA LEU A 893 -3.93 1.76 35.10
C LEU A 893 -4.14 0.38 34.43
N PRO A 894 -5.39 -0.09 34.26
CA PRO A 894 -5.66 -1.23 33.40
C PRO A 894 -5.43 -0.79 31.95
N ILE A 895 -4.60 -1.53 31.23
CA ILE A 895 -4.26 -1.27 29.82
C ILE A 895 -4.53 -2.54 29.02
N GLU A 896 -5.21 -2.39 27.90
CA GLU A 896 -5.55 -3.47 26.97
C GLU A 896 -4.34 -3.80 26.08
N SER A 897 -4.08 -5.08 25.87
CA SER A 897 -2.90 -5.59 25.15
C SER A 897 -3.15 -5.65 23.64
N ASP A 898 -2.76 -4.59 22.92
CA ASP A 898 -2.80 -4.53 21.45
C ASP A 898 -1.53 -5.18 20.85
N GLU A 899 -1.33 -6.47 21.15
CA GLU A 899 -0.17 -7.26 20.72
C GLU A 899 -0.39 -7.87 19.32
N SER A 900 0.57 -7.68 18.42
CA SER A 900 0.54 -8.24 17.07
C SER A 900 1.75 -9.16 16.83
N ASP A 901 1.70 -10.36 17.39
CA ASP A 901 2.78 -11.33 17.30
C ASP A 901 2.42 -12.61 16.52
N ILE A 902 3.46 -13.32 16.07
CA ILE A 902 3.36 -14.39 15.06
C ILE A 902 4.05 -15.65 15.60
N ASP A 903 3.26 -16.70 15.83
CA ASP A 903 3.78 -18.02 16.22
C ASP A 903 3.89 -18.99 15.04
N SER A 904 4.83 -19.93 15.14
CA SER A 904 5.30 -20.80 14.06
C SER A 904 5.56 -22.23 14.56
N GLY A 905 4.61 -23.13 14.31
CA GLY A 905 4.65 -24.51 14.82
C GLY A 905 5.42 -25.51 13.94
N PHE A 906 6.23 -26.33 14.63
CA PHE A 906 6.89 -27.61 14.26
C PHE A 906 8.33 -27.58 13.72
N GLY A 907 9.16 -28.46 14.30
CA GLY A 907 10.60 -28.59 14.01
C GLY A 907 11.12 -30.02 14.21
N SER A 908 12.44 -30.20 14.25
CA SER A 908 13.11 -31.50 14.48
C SER A 908 14.54 -31.32 15.03
N ASP A 909 14.78 -31.89 16.21
CA ASP A 909 16.05 -32.19 16.89
C ASP A 909 17.38 -31.55 16.42
N THR A 910 17.79 -30.48 17.11
CA THR A 910 19.19 -30.27 17.57
C THR A 910 19.17 -29.64 18.97
N SER A 911 20.17 -29.93 19.81
CA SER A 911 20.10 -29.63 21.25
C SER A 911 20.53 -28.20 21.62
N THR A 912 19.78 -27.20 21.15
CA THR A 912 19.71 -25.85 21.72
C THR A 912 18.29 -25.62 22.20
N THR A 913 18.11 -25.17 23.45
CA THR A 913 16.78 -25.05 24.06
C THR A 913 15.90 -24.08 23.27
N SER A 914 14.65 -24.48 22.98
CA SER A 914 13.68 -23.61 22.32
C SER A 914 13.47 -22.33 23.12
N ILE A 915 13.47 -21.19 22.43
CA ILE A 915 13.08 -19.90 22.99
C ILE A 915 11.68 -20.07 23.61
N ARG A 916 11.52 -19.65 24.86
CA ARG A 916 10.20 -19.58 25.52
C ARG A 916 9.51 -18.31 25.07
N ASP A 917 8.19 -18.38 24.94
CA ASP A 917 7.36 -17.25 24.48
C ASP A 917 7.62 -16.00 25.33
N SER A 918 7.80 -16.18 26.64
CA SER A 918 8.16 -15.15 27.63
C SER A 918 9.51 -14.45 27.46
N ILE A 919 10.21 -14.67 26.33
CA ILE A 919 11.41 -13.95 25.90
C ILE A 919 11.05 -12.87 24.86
N ARG A 920 9.84 -12.94 24.27
CA ARG A 920 9.27 -11.96 23.34
C ARG A 920 8.37 -10.92 24.02
N ASP A 921 8.08 -11.06 25.31
CA ASP A 921 7.28 -10.13 26.15
C ASP A 921 7.96 -8.73 26.27
N TYR A 922 8.08 -8.00 25.16
CA TYR A 922 8.83 -6.74 25.09
C TYR A 922 8.12 -5.62 25.85
N ARG A 923 8.91 -4.76 26.51
CA ARG A 923 8.36 -3.57 27.18
C ARG A 923 8.04 -2.51 26.14
N VAL A 924 6.79 -2.05 26.11
CA VAL A 924 6.35 -0.99 25.19
C VAL A 924 6.47 0.37 25.88
N LEU A 925 7.21 1.30 25.28
CA LEU A 925 7.37 2.67 25.78
C LEU A 925 7.22 3.67 24.64
N ASN A 926 6.29 4.62 24.78
CA ASN A 926 5.94 5.61 23.75
C ASN A 926 5.59 5.01 22.36
N GLY A 927 5.02 3.79 22.33
CA GLY A 927 4.69 3.10 21.07
C GLY A 927 5.86 2.39 20.37
N ARG A 928 7.00 2.23 21.05
CA ARG A 928 8.18 1.49 20.55
C ARG A 928 8.46 0.29 21.47
N THR A 929 8.95 -0.83 20.93
CA THR A 929 9.29 -2.03 21.73
C THR A 929 10.75 -2.01 22.15
N TYR A 930 11.04 -2.54 23.34
CA TYR A 930 12.40 -2.66 23.88
C TYR A 930 12.58 -4.02 24.57
N HIS A 931 13.84 -4.48 24.66
CA HIS A 931 14.22 -5.65 25.44
C HIS A 931 13.73 -5.59 26.90
N ASN A 932 13.34 -6.75 27.45
CA ASN A 932 12.66 -6.87 28.74
C ASN A 932 13.01 -8.19 29.48
N PHE A 933 14.26 -8.35 29.93
CA PHE A 933 14.70 -9.55 30.65
C PHE A 933 15.70 -9.22 31.77
N ASN A 934 15.70 -10.04 32.84
CA ASN A 934 16.68 -10.10 33.95
C ASN A 934 17.46 -8.80 34.25
N ASP A 935 16.80 -7.80 34.85
CA ASP A 935 17.36 -6.51 35.29
C ASP A 935 18.10 -5.66 34.22
N THR A 936 18.17 -6.13 32.97
CA THR A 936 19.06 -5.62 31.93
C THR A 936 18.40 -4.50 31.15
N THR A 937 18.69 -3.26 31.57
CA THR A 937 18.15 -2.07 30.93
C THR A 937 18.96 -1.68 29.69
N TYR A 938 18.39 -1.95 28.52
CA TYR A 938 18.88 -1.50 27.21
C TYR A 938 18.08 -0.28 26.68
N TRP A 939 18.77 0.69 26.06
CA TRP A 939 18.20 2.00 25.70
C TRP A 939 17.68 2.08 24.27
N GLY A 940 18.13 1.19 23.37
CA GLY A 940 17.66 1.12 22.00
C GLY A 940 16.36 0.32 21.86
N PRO A 941 15.39 0.75 21.04
CA PRO A 941 14.25 -0.08 20.68
C PRO A 941 14.67 -1.24 19.77
N ASN A 942 13.83 -2.28 19.71
CA ASN A 942 14.07 -3.50 18.93
C ASN A 942 12.99 -3.79 17.87
N ASP A 943 12.06 -2.85 17.67
CA ASP A 943 11.05 -2.89 16.61
C ASP A 943 11.63 -2.77 15.19
N GLU A 944 10.80 -3.07 14.19
CA GLU A 944 11.16 -3.07 12.76
C GLU A 944 11.79 -1.73 12.28
N ALA A 945 11.33 -0.59 12.80
CA ALA A 945 11.88 0.72 12.44
C ALA A 945 13.29 0.95 13.03
N ALA A 946 13.60 0.36 14.19
CA ALA A 946 14.96 0.31 14.71
C ALA A 946 15.85 -0.62 13.88
N ASN A 947 15.33 -1.80 13.51
CA ASN A 947 16.04 -2.80 12.71
C ASN A 947 16.38 -2.28 11.30
N GLU A 948 15.44 -1.60 10.62
CA GLU A 948 15.69 -0.95 9.33
C GLU A 948 16.80 0.10 9.42
N ALA A 949 16.77 0.96 10.45
CA ALA A 949 17.81 1.97 10.66
C ALA A 949 19.20 1.33 10.86
N MET A 950 19.29 0.15 11.50
CA MET A 950 20.53 -0.61 11.64
C MET A 950 21.01 -1.21 10.30
N ASP A 951 20.13 -1.75 9.46
CA ASP A 951 20.49 -2.25 8.12
C ASP A 951 20.95 -1.11 7.18
N ILE A 952 20.29 0.07 7.23
CA ILE A 952 20.75 1.29 6.55
C ILE A 952 22.14 1.71 7.06
N GLY A 953 22.33 1.65 8.39
CA GLY A 953 23.62 1.90 9.04
C GLY A 953 24.72 0.96 8.56
N HIS A 954 24.44 -0.34 8.41
CA HIS A 954 25.39 -1.29 7.84
C HIS A 954 25.85 -0.84 6.44
N GLN A 955 24.93 -0.48 5.54
CA GLN A 955 25.30 -0.07 4.18
C GLN A 955 26.08 1.25 4.16
N LEU A 956 25.84 2.17 5.11
CA LEU A 956 26.68 3.35 5.33
C LEU A 956 28.12 2.98 5.70
N PHE A 957 28.31 2.09 6.69
CA PHE A 957 29.64 1.59 7.08
C PHE A 957 30.37 0.93 5.89
N THR A 958 29.70 0.00 5.20
CA THR A 958 30.31 -0.76 4.11
C THR A 958 30.63 0.12 2.89
N LEU A 959 29.87 1.19 2.62
CA LEU A 959 30.24 2.21 1.63
C LEU A 959 31.45 3.05 2.08
N LEU A 960 31.48 3.46 3.35
CA LEU A 960 32.59 4.24 3.92
C LEU A 960 33.92 3.48 3.84
N PHE A 961 33.90 2.17 4.04
CA PHE A 961 35.08 1.28 4.05
C PHE A 961 35.47 0.70 2.67
N ASP A 962 34.91 1.22 1.58
CA ASP A 962 35.20 0.80 0.19
C ASP A 962 34.75 -0.65 -0.11
N GLY A 963 33.57 -1.02 0.36
CA GLY A 963 32.93 -2.32 0.12
C GLY A 963 33.28 -3.43 1.12
N ARG A 964 34.17 -3.16 2.10
CA ARG A 964 34.63 -4.12 3.11
C ARG A 964 33.76 -4.09 4.37
N LEU A 965 33.65 -5.25 5.01
CA LEU A 965 32.97 -5.44 6.30
C LEU A 965 33.82 -5.05 7.52
N PHE A 966 35.15 -5.09 7.38
CA PHE A 966 36.14 -4.84 8.45
C PHE A 966 37.43 -4.24 7.88
N LEU A 967 38.29 -3.69 8.74
CA LEU A 967 39.59 -3.08 8.38
C LEU A 967 40.83 -3.81 8.95
N ALA A 968 40.64 -4.67 9.96
CA ALA A 968 41.65 -5.50 10.57
C ALA A 968 42.27 -6.51 9.57
N PRO A 969 43.60 -6.73 9.60
CA PRO A 969 44.27 -7.62 8.66
C PRO A 969 44.21 -9.09 9.13
N ILE A 970 43.00 -9.65 9.17
CA ILE A 970 42.73 -11.01 9.69
C ILE A 970 43.15 -12.14 8.74
N GLY A 971 43.32 -11.83 7.45
CA GLY A 971 43.68 -12.79 6.40
C GLY A 971 42.53 -13.70 5.96
N ASP A 972 42.81 -14.58 5.01
CA ASP A 972 41.77 -15.38 4.34
C ASP A 972 41.40 -16.69 5.10
N ASN A 973 42.17 -17.05 6.14
CA ASN A 973 42.06 -18.33 6.85
C ASN A 973 41.45 -18.17 8.26
N VAL A 974 40.35 -17.43 8.36
CA VAL A 974 39.51 -17.37 9.57
C VAL A 974 38.85 -18.74 9.80
N GLN A 975 38.74 -19.21 11.04
CA GLN A 975 38.12 -20.49 11.37
C GLN A 975 36.97 -20.36 12.38
N LYS A 976 37.04 -19.40 13.30
CA LYS A 976 35.94 -18.96 14.17
C LYS A 976 35.91 -17.44 14.30
N ALA A 977 34.72 -16.84 14.18
CA ALA A 977 34.51 -15.42 14.41
C ALA A 977 33.27 -15.18 15.30
N ILE A 978 33.25 -14.05 16.00
CA ILE A 978 32.09 -13.62 16.79
C ILE A 978 31.78 -12.13 16.57
N ASP A 979 30.49 -11.82 16.44
CA ASP A 979 29.93 -10.47 16.34
C ASP A 979 29.14 -10.15 17.62
N ILE A 980 29.63 -9.19 18.40
CA ILE A 980 29.13 -8.85 19.74
C ILE A 980 28.16 -7.65 19.63
N GLY A 981 26.89 -7.88 19.94
CA GLY A 981 25.82 -6.90 19.70
C GLY A 981 25.45 -6.85 18.22
N THR A 982 25.13 -8.02 17.65
CA THR A 982 24.96 -8.19 16.19
C THR A 982 23.71 -7.49 15.62
N GLY A 983 22.77 -7.05 16.47
CA GLY A 983 21.54 -6.37 16.07
C GLY A 983 20.70 -7.25 15.14
N THR A 984 20.43 -6.79 13.91
CA THR A 984 19.70 -7.56 12.88
C THR A 984 20.45 -8.78 12.34
N GLY A 985 21.69 -9.03 12.79
CA GLY A 985 22.54 -10.11 12.30
C GLY A 985 23.20 -9.83 10.95
N ILE A 986 22.92 -8.70 10.29
CA ILE A 986 23.36 -8.43 8.90
C ILE A 986 24.88 -8.47 8.72
N TRP A 987 25.66 -8.01 9.70
CA TRP A 987 27.13 -8.08 9.61
C TRP A 987 27.63 -9.52 9.70
N ALA A 988 27.14 -10.30 10.68
CA ALA A 988 27.48 -11.71 10.83
C ALA A 988 27.06 -12.56 9.61
N ILE A 989 25.92 -12.24 8.97
CA ILE A 989 25.45 -12.88 7.73
C ILE A 989 26.41 -12.61 6.57
N ASP A 990 26.70 -11.34 6.26
CA ASP A 990 27.61 -11.02 5.14
C ASP A 990 29.06 -11.50 5.43
N PHE A 991 29.48 -11.58 6.71
CA PHE A 991 30.78 -12.17 7.09
C PHE A 991 30.80 -13.69 6.92
N ALA A 992 29.70 -14.40 7.26
CA ALA A 992 29.57 -15.84 7.06
C ALA A 992 29.49 -16.23 5.58
N ASP A 993 28.82 -15.41 4.75
CA ASP A 993 28.85 -15.49 3.28
C ASP A 993 30.28 -15.27 2.74
N GLN A 994 31.07 -14.36 3.33
CA GLN A 994 32.46 -14.09 2.94
C GLN A 994 33.44 -15.21 3.36
N PHE A 995 33.22 -15.84 4.52
CA PHE A 995 34.08 -16.90 5.08
C PHE A 995 33.29 -18.21 5.29
N PRO A 996 32.90 -18.92 4.22
CA PRO A 996 32.07 -20.13 4.32
C PRO A 996 32.76 -21.33 5.00
N SER A 997 34.06 -21.24 5.31
CA SER A 997 34.82 -22.22 6.10
C SER A 997 34.95 -21.85 7.59
N ALA A 998 34.50 -20.65 7.99
CA ALA A 998 34.54 -20.19 9.38
C ALA A 998 33.21 -20.41 10.07
N GLU A 999 33.25 -20.88 11.32
CA GLU A 999 32.10 -20.87 12.23
C GLU A 999 31.89 -19.45 12.75
N VAL A 1000 30.70 -18.88 12.52
CA VAL A 1000 30.35 -17.52 12.94
C VAL A 1000 29.27 -17.57 14.02
N ILE A 1001 29.44 -16.77 15.06
CA ILE A 1001 28.45 -16.55 16.12
C ILE A 1001 28.06 -15.07 16.12
N GLY A 1002 26.77 -14.74 16.09
CA GLY A 1002 26.31 -13.41 16.48
C GLY A 1002 25.63 -13.47 17.85
N THR A 1003 25.95 -12.52 18.74
CA THR A 1003 25.29 -12.40 20.05
C THR A 1003 24.50 -11.10 20.15
N ASP A 1004 23.29 -11.16 20.73
CA ASP A 1004 22.48 -9.98 21.03
C ASP A 1004 21.53 -10.21 22.22
N LEU A 1005 20.98 -9.12 22.76
CA LEU A 1005 19.94 -9.12 23.78
C LEU A 1005 18.55 -9.42 23.21
N SER A 1006 18.27 -9.09 21.95
CA SER A 1006 16.95 -9.27 21.34
C SER A 1006 16.98 -10.29 20.20
N PRO A 1007 16.04 -11.26 20.15
CA PRO A 1007 15.95 -12.23 19.05
C PRO A 1007 15.28 -11.63 17.81
N THR A 1008 15.89 -10.60 17.21
CA THR A 1008 15.39 -9.90 15.99
C THR A 1008 16.06 -10.37 14.69
N GLN A 1009 16.89 -11.42 14.76
CA GLN A 1009 17.66 -11.92 13.61
C GLN A 1009 16.81 -12.85 12.73
N PRO A 1010 17.07 -12.92 11.40
CA PRO A 1010 16.28 -13.74 10.49
C PRO A 1010 16.50 -15.25 10.71
N SER A 1011 15.47 -16.05 10.49
CA SER A 1011 15.51 -17.52 10.61
C SER A 1011 16.24 -18.23 9.47
N PHE A 1012 16.44 -17.58 8.32
CA PHE A 1012 17.22 -18.11 7.20
C PHE A 1012 18.60 -17.46 7.15
N VAL A 1013 19.63 -18.23 7.49
CA VAL A 1013 21.03 -17.80 7.65
C VAL A 1013 21.98 -18.71 6.88
N PRO A 1014 23.24 -18.28 6.61
CA PRO A 1014 24.29 -19.17 6.14
C PRO A 1014 24.49 -20.36 7.10
N PRO A 1015 24.75 -21.58 6.62
CA PRO A 1015 24.78 -22.80 7.44
C PRO A 1015 25.98 -22.86 8.42
N ASN A 1016 26.93 -21.93 8.30
CA ASN A 1016 28.07 -21.73 9.17
C ASN A 1016 27.87 -20.61 10.22
N LEU A 1017 26.71 -19.94 10.21
CA LEU A 1017 26.32 -18.91 11.19
C LEU A 1017 25.27 -19.46 12.16
N ARG A 1018 25.37 -19.05 13.43
CA ARG A 1018 24.26 -19.12 14.39
C ARG A 1018 24.16 -17.85 15.22
N PHE A 1019 22.98 -17.64 15.81
CA PHE A 1019 22.74 -16.57 16.77
C PHE A 1019 22.54 -17.14 18.18
N GLU A 1020 23.12 -16.48 19.17
CA GLU A 1020 23.03 -16.83 20.59
C GLU A 1020 22.50 -15.62 21.37
N LEU A 1021 21.53 -15.83 22.27
CA LEU A 1021 20.92 -14.76 23.08
C LEU A 1021 21.79 -14.53 24.33
N ASP A 1022 22.50 -13.41 24.39
CA ASP A 1022 23.50 -13.14 25.45
C ASP A 1022 23.66 -11.61 25.72
N ASP A 1023 23.96 -11.24 26.97
CA ASP A 1023 24.33 -9.87 27.33
C ASP A 1023 25.86 -9.75 27.35
N ALA A 1024 26.41 -8.97 26.42
CA ALA A 1024 27.84 -8.69 26.31
C ALA A 1024 28.50 -8.11 27.59
N GLN A 1025 27.71 -7.63 28.56
CA GLN A 1025 28.18 -7.18 29.88
C GLN A 1025 28.43 -8.35 30.87
N LEU A 1026 27.77 -9.50 30.70
CA LEU A 1026 27.93 -10.68 31.56
C LEU A 1026 29.28 -11.37 31.32
N ASP A 1027 29.59 -12.40 32.11
CA ASP A 1027 30.80 -13.21 31.92
C ASP A 1027 30.63 -14.11 30.71
N TRP A 1028 31.30 -13.72 29.60
CA TRP A 1028 31.24 -14.43 28.32
C TRP A 1028 31.48 -15.92 28.51
N THR A 1029 30.55 -16.76 28.07
CA THR A 1029 30.59 -18.21 28.31
C THR A 1029 31.61 -18.96 27.45
N PHE A 1030 32.17 -18.30 26.44
CA PHE A 1030 33.13 -18.87 25.49
C PHE A 1030 34.49 -19.23 26.13
N ASN A 1031 35.08 -20.33 25.67
CA ASN A 1031 36.40 -20.76 26.11
C ASN A 1031 37.50 -19.75 25.74
N ASP A 1032 38.56 -19.69 26.55
CA ASP A 1032 39.79 -18.99 26.23
C ASP A 1032 40.35 -19.39 24.86
N LYS A 1033 40.85 -18.41 24.08
CA LYS A 1033 41.51 -18.63 22.78
C LYS A 1033 40.64 -19.38 21.75
N THR A 1034 39.34 -19.06 21.67
CA THR A 1034 38.37 -19.64 20.73
C THR A 1034 38.35 -18.95 19.36
N PHE A 1035 38.37 -17.62 19.31
CA PHE A 1035 38.06 -16.85 18.09
C PHE A 1035 39.30 -16.33 17.35
N ASP A 1036 39.35 -16.45 16.02
CA ASP A 1036 40.37 -15.79 15.19
C ASP A 1036 40.06 -14.29 15.03
N PHE A 1037 38.78 -13.92 15.08
CA PHE A 1037 38.30 -12.54 15.00
C PHE A 1037 37.12 -12.26 15.94
N VAL A 1038 37.14 -11.11 16.60
CA VAL A 1038 36.05 -10.56 17.43
C VAL A 1038 35.65 -9.20 16.86
N HIS A 1039 34.38 -9.01 16.53
CA HIS A 1039 33.83 -7.75 16.02
C HIS A 1039 32.83 -7.13 17.01
N ILE A 1040 32.85 -5.81 17.12
CA ILE A 1040 31.95 -4.98 17.95
C ILE A 1040 31.54 -3.76 17.13
N ARG A 1041 30.26 -3.36 17.14
CA ARG A 1041 29.84 -2.14 16.43
C ARG A 1041 28.70 -1.39 17.11
N CYS A 1042 28.85 -0.07 17.23
CA CYS A 1042 27.84 0.85 17.77
C CYS A 1042 27.30 0.49 19.17
N LEU A 1043 28.14 -0.04 20.07
CA LEU A 1043 27.73 -0.34 21.45
C LEU A 1043 27.94 0.83 22.43
N PHE A 1044 28.26 2.03 21.92
CA PHE A 1044 28.23 3.28 22.69
C PHE A 1044 26.90 3.44 23.46
N GLY A 1045 26.97 3.84 24.74
CA GLY A 1045 25.77 3.97 25.60
C GLY A 1045 25.14 2.63 26.04
N SER A 1046 25.60 1.49 25.54
CA SER A 1046 25.01 0.17 25.83
C SER A 1046 25.75 -0.60 26.93
N ILE A 1047 27.08 -0.40 27.01
CA ILE A 1047 27.98 -1.10 27.95
C ILE A 1047 28.41 -0.19 29.11
N SER A 1048 28.48 -0.78 30.31
CA SER A 1048 28.89 -0.14 31.57
C SER A 1048 30.39 -0.30 31.86
N ASP A 1049 30.91 -1.54 32.01
CA ASP A 1049 32.34 -1.82 32.17
C ASP A 1049 32.99 -2.22 30.82
N TRP A 1050 33.40 -1.22 30.04
CA TRP A 1050 34.18 -1.43 28.80
C TRP A 1050 35.51 -2.17 29.05
N PRO A 1051 36.32 -1.83 30.07
CA PRO A 1051 37.47 -2.64 30.45
C PRO A 1051 37.17 -4.13 30.68
N LYS A 1052 36.01 -4.52 31.22
CA LYS A 1052 35.59 -5.93 31.29
C LYS A 1052 35.42 -6.53 29.90
N LEU A 1053 34.66 -5.88 29.03
CA LEU A 1053 34.40 -6.35 27.68
C LEU A 1053 35.71 -6.57 26.90
N TYR A 1054 36.67 -5.64 26.98
CA TYR A 1054 37.99 -5.84 26.36
C TYR A 1054 38.81 -6.96 27.01
N ARG A 1055 38.71 -7.19 28.33
CA ARG A 1055 39.36 -8.34 29.00
C ARG A 1055 38.78 -9.66 28.51
N ASP A 1056 37.47 -9.78 28.39
CA ASP A 1056 36.80 -11.00 27.92
C ASP A 1056 37.00 -11.25 26.41
N ALA A 1057 37.03 -10.19 25.61
CA ALA A 1057 37.49 -10.27 24.23
C ALA A 1057 38.95 -10.73 24.15
N PHE A 1058 39.88 -10.11 24.89
CA PHE A 1058 41.29 -10.52 24.91
C PHE A 1058 41.45 -11.98 25.37
N ARG A 1059 40.66 -12.42 26.36
CA ARG A 1059 40.62 -13.80 26.86
C ARG A 1059 40.25 -14.80 25.75
N THR A 1060 39.21 -14.48 24.98
CA THR A 1060 38.59 -15.36 23.99
C THR A 1060 39.18 -15.28 22.58
N THR A 1061 39.82 -14.19 22.17
CA THR A 1061 40.62 -14.11 20.93
C THR A 1061 41.83 -15.07 21.00
N LYS A 1062 42.15 -15.79 19.93
CA LYS A 1062 43.34 -16.65 19.81
C LYS A 1062 44.64 -15.82 19.79
N PRO A 1063 45.79 -16.39 20.19
CA PRO A 1063 47.08 -15.76 19.94
C PRO A 1063 47.28 -15.50 18.44
N GLY A 1064 47.66 -14.28 18.07
CA GLY A 1064 47.72 -13.83 16.67
C GLY A 1064 46.37 -13.46 16.03
N GLY A 1065 45.24 -13.75 16.68
CA GLY A 1065 43.90 -13.31 16.26
C GLY A 1065 43.63 -11.83 16.55
N TRP A 1066 42.52 -11.31 16.05
CA TRP A 1066 42.21 -9.86 16.08
C TRP A 1066 40.91 -9.53 16.80
N ILE A 1067 40.82 -8.28 17.26
CA ILE A 1067 39.58 -7.59 17.61
C ILE A 1067 39.42 -6.38 16.68
N GLU A 1068 38.19 -6.05 16.28
CA GLU A 1068 37.84 -4.76 15.68
C GLU A 1068 36.58 -4.19 16.33
N GLN A 1069 36.58 -2.88 16.57
CA GLN A 1069 35.44 -2.13 17.06
C GLN A 1069 35.20 -0.90 16.18
N ALA A 1070 33.95 -0.68 15.76
CA ALA A 1070 33.54 0.49 14.99
C ALA A 1070 32.45 1.29 15.72
N GLU A 1071 32.67 2.58 15.94
CA GLU A 1071 31.80 3.45 16.74
C GLU A 1071 31.50 4.79 16.05
N ILE A 1072 30.43 5.45 16.52
CA ILE A 1072 29.97 6.75 16.04
C ILE A 1072 30.15 7.80 17.14
N ASN A 1073 30.80 8.92 16.84
CA ASN A 1073 30.74 10.11 17.69
C ASN A 1073 29.43 10.86 17.41
N ILE A 1074 28.61 11.10 18.43
CA ILE A 1074 27.32 11.79 18.32
C ILE A 1074 27.46 13.32 18.17
N GLN A 1075 28.66 13.88 18.33
CA GLN A 1075 28.93 15.31 18.14
C GLN A 1075 29.02 15.67 16.66
N ILE A 1076 28.15 16.60 16.22
CA ILE A 1076 28.12 17.14 14.86
C ILE A 1076 28.81 18.51 14.87
N VAL A 1077 29.75 18.70 13.96
CA VAL A 1077 30.57 19.92 13.81
C VAL A 1077 30.76 20.26 12.32
N SER A 1078 31.24 21.46 12.01
CA SER A 1078 31.61 21.88 10.65
C SER A 1078 32.98 22.55 10.63
N ASP A 1079 33.79 22.31 9.59
CA ASP A 1079 35.12 22.93 9.44
C ASP A 1079 35.06 24.43 9.07
N ASP A 1080 33.89 24.94 8.67
CA ASP A 1080 33.69 26.30 8.13
C ASP A 1080 32.79 27.21 8.99
N GLY A 1081 32.35 26.71 10.16
CA GLY A 1081 31.48 27.45 11.08
C GLY A 1081 29.99 27.49 10.72
N THR A 1082 29.54 26.79 9.68
CA THR A 1082 28.10 26.68 9.37
C THR A 1082 27.29 25.99 10.48
N VAL A 1083 27.93 25.11 11.26
CA VAL A 1083 27.42 24.49 12.48
C VAL A 1083 28.20 25.05 13.68
N GLY A 1084 27.84 26.27 14.10
CA GLY A 1084 28.43 26.99 15.23
C GLY A 1084 27.89 26.57 16.62
N GLU A 1085 28.40 27.16 17.71
CA GLU A 1085 28.15 26.70 19.09
C GLU A 1085 26.67 26.64 19.51
N ASP A 1086 25.87 27.64 19.08
CA ASP A 1086 24.43 27.74 19.34
C ASP A 1086 23.56 26.96 18.33
N HIS A 1087 24.16 26.33 17.31
CA HIS A 1087 23.39 25.64 16.28
C HIS A 1087 22.75 24.35 16.82
N ILE A 1088 21.54 24.03 16.34
CA ILE A 1088 20.75 22.89 16.86
C ILE A 1088 21.47 21.54 16.71
N LEU A 1089 22.29 21.37 15.67
CA LEU A 1089 23.11 20.16 15.47
C LEU A 1089 24.29 20.08 16.45
N THR A 1090 24.86 21.20 16.87
CA THR A 1090 25.85 21.27 17.97
C THR A 1090 25.18 21.03 19.33
N GLY A 1091 23.88 21.36 19.42
CA GLY A 1091 23.02 20.98 20.54
C GLY A 1091 22.75 19.48 20.63
N TRP A 1092 22.75 18.75 19.51
CA TRP A 1092 22.29 17.36 19.39
C TRP A 1092 22.89 16.41 20.42
N ALA A 1093 24.22 16.42 20.58
CA ALA A 1093 24.92 15.51 21.49
C ALA A 1093 24.59 15.74 22.98
N LYS A 1094 24.24 16.97 23.37
CA LYS A 1094 24.15 17.41 24.77
C LYS A 1094 23.16 16.58 25.61
N PRO A 1095 21.91 16.30 25.19
CA PRO A 1095 21.01 15.40 25.91
C PRO A 1095 21.56 13.98 26.02
N PHE A 1096 21.96 13.33 24.93
CA PHE A 1096 22.41 11.94 24.94
C PHE A 1096 23.61 11.70 25.85
N LEU A 1097 24.62 12.59 25.79
CA LEU A 1097 25.79 12.51 26.67
C LEU A 1097 25.37 12.55 28.15
N LYS A 1098 24.44 13.45 28.51
CA LYS A 1098 23.86 13.51 29.86
C LYS A 1098 23.05 12.25 30.21
N SER A 1099 22.30 11.67 29.28
CA SER A 1099 21.57 10.41 29.50
C SER A 1099 22.51 9.25 29.79
N GLY A 1100 23.58 9.10 29.00
CA GLY A 1100 24.63 8.10 29.21
C GLY A 1100 25.34 8.24 30.55
N ASP A 1101 25.66 9.48 30.94
CA ASP A 1101 26.26 9.79 32.25
C ASP A 1101 25.32 9.45 33.42
N LEU A 1102 24.00 9.62 33.25
CA LEU A 1102 23.00 9.28 34.27
C LEU A 1102 22.74 7.78 34.44
N ILE A 1103 22.83 6.99 33.36
CA ILE A 1103 22.64 5.53 33.40
C ILE A 1103 23.95 4.74 33.59
N GLY A 1104 25.08 5.43 33.73
CA GLY A 1104 26.40 4.79 33.91
C GLY A 1104 26.93 4.07 32.66
N LYS A 1105 26.43 4.39 31.46
CA LYS A 1105 26.82 3.76 30.19
C LYS A 1105 27.34 4.82 29.23
N SER A 1106 28.67 4.83 29.00
CA SER A 1106 29.33 5.92 28.29
C SER A 1106 29.07 5.90 26.78
N ILE A 1107 28.66 7.05 26.23
CA ILE A 1107 28.56 7.31 24.78
C ILE A 1107 29.91 7.76 24.19
N ARG A 1108 30.91 8.09 25.02
CA ARG A 1108 32.21 8.65 24.59
C ARG A 1108 33.28 7.59 24.31
N ILE A 1109 32.89 6.33 24.07
CA ILE A 1109 33.83 5.20 23.98
C ILE A 1109 34.86 5.35 22.84
N LEU A 1110 34.47 5.91 21.69
CA LEU A 1110 35.34 6.11 20.51
C LEU A 1110 36.66 6.84 20.81
N GLU A 1111 36.65 7.75 21.78
CA GLU A 1111 37.83 8.52 22.21
C GLU A 1111 38.79 7.68 23.07
N GLN A 1112 38.31 6.57 23.63
CA GLN A 1112 39.00 5.72 24.62
C GLN A 1112 39.32 4.32 24.07
N SER A 1113 38.62 3.85 23.02
CA SER A 1113 38.73 2.48 22.50
C SER A 1113 40.17 2.03 22.22
N LYS A 1114 41.03 2.92 21.72
CA LYS A 1114 42.45 2.58 21.47
C LYS A 1114 43.21 2.29 22.77
N GLU A 1115 43.17 3.23 23.71
CA GLU A 1115 43.85 3.11 25.00
C GLU A 1115 43.37 1.86 25.75
N ARG A 1116 42.05 1.64 25.80
CA ARG A 1116 41.45 0.48 26.50
C ARG A 1116 41.78 -0.87 25.85
N MET A 1117 41.95 -0.90 24.54
CA MET A 1117 42.39 -2.09 23.80
C MET A 1117 43.88 -2.38 24.07
N GLU A 1118 44.72 -1.35 24.18
CA GLU A 1118 46.12 -1.46 24.62
C GLU A 1118 46.22 -1.89 26.11
N GLU A 1119 45.39 -1.33 27.01
CA GLU A 1119 45.27 -1.73 28.43
C GLU A 1119 44.90 -3.21 28.60
N ALA A 1120 44.02 -3.74 27.75
CA ALA A 1120 43.63 -5.15 27.77
C ALA A 1120 44.72 -6.11 27.26
N GLY A 1121 45.82 -5.59 26.71
CA GLY A 1121 46.98 -6.37 26.26
C GLY A 1121 47.03 -6.69 24.76
N PHE A 1122 46.12 -6.12 23.95
CA PHE A 1122 46.25 -6.19 22.49
C PHE A 1122 47.45 -5.34 22.02
N VAL A 1123 48.14 -5.81 20.99
CA VAL A 1123 49.25 -5.14 20.31
C VAL A 1123 48.85 -4.77 18.88
N ASN A 1124 49.72 -4.06 18.15
CA ASN A 1124 49.46 -3.60 16.78
C ASN A 1124 48.16 -2.78 16.66
N VAL A 1125 47.79 -2.04 17.72
CA VAL A 1125 46.49 -1.36 17.81
C VAL A 1125 46.47 -0.10 16.93
N VAL A 1126 45.54 -0.06 15.97
CA VAL A 1126 45.38 1.03 15.00
C VAL A 1126 43.99 1.63 15.13
N GLN A 1127 43.93 2.96 15.23
CA GLN A 1127 42.69 3.73 15.12
C GLN A 1127 42.63 4.45 13.77
N ARG A 1128 41.45 4.43 13.12
CA ARG A 1128 41.14 5.14 11.87
C ARG A 1128 39.86 5.93 12.05
N ASN A 1129 39.96 7.26 11.94
CA ASN A 1129 38.83 8.16 12.10
C ASN A 1129 38.42 8.75 10.74
N TYR A 1130 37.12 8.75 10.46
CA TYR A 1130 36.52 9.18 9.20
C TYR A 1130 35.56 10.35 9.47
N LYS A 1131 35.72 11.48 8.77
CA LYS A 1131 34.68 12.52 8.74
C LYS A 1131 33.53 12.06 7.84
N VAL A 1132 32.33 11.94 8.40
CA VAL A 1132 31.13 11.47 7.69
C VAL A 1132 30.15 12.63 7.58
N PRO A 1133 30.00 13.26 6.39
CA PRO A 1133 29.05 14.35 6.17
C PRO A 1133 27.63 13.92 6.52
N VAL A 1134 26.85 14.80 7.13
CA VAL A 1134 25.39 14.64 7.21
C VAL A 1134 24.79 15.44 6.06
N GLY A 1135 24.30 14.74 5.04
CA GLY A 1135 23.79 15.36 3.81
C GLY A 1135 24.80 15.43 2.67
N ALA A 1136 24.28 15.68 1.47
CA ALA A 1136 25.02 15.63 0.20
C ALA A 1136 25.84 16.90 -0.11
N TRP A 1137 26.35 17.59 0.92
CA TRP A 1137 27.02 18.89 0.79
C TRP A 1137 28.48 18.79 0.34
N SER A 1138 29.17 17.66 0.61
CA SER A 1138 30.57 17.50 0.24
C SER A 1138 30.81 17.64 -1.28
N SER A 1139 31.98 18.18 -1.62
CA SER A 1139 32.50 18.28 -2.99
C SER A 1139 33.19 16.99 -3.45
N ASP A 1140 33.71 16.18 -2.53
CA ASP A 1140 34.25 14.86 -2.81
C ASP A 1140 33.11 13.89 -3.20
N PRO A 1141 33.18 13.20 -4.37
CA PRO A 1141 32.10 12.34 -4.83
C PRO A 1141 31.75 11.18 -3.89
N LYS A 1142 32.74 10.54 -3.25
CA LYS A 1142 32.51 9.43 -2.30
C LYS A 1142 31.88 9.96 -1.02
N LEU A 1143 32.44 11.01 -0.43
CA LEU A 1143 31.90 11.61 0.80
C LEU A 1143 30.51 12.23 0.58
N LYS A 1144 30.19 12.66 -0.65
CA LYS A 1144 28.86 13.11 -1.05
C LYS A 1144 27.84 11.97 -1.15
N GLU A 1145 28.27 10.78 -1.59
CA GLU A 1145 27.42 9.58 -1.60
C GLU A 1145 27.22 9.02 -0.19
N VAL A 1146 28.31 8.89 0.57
CA VAL A 1146 28.29 8.60 2.02
C VAL A 1146 27.38 9.57 2.76
N GLY A 1147 27.44 10.87 2.44
CA GLY A 1147 26.58 11.89 3.05
C GLY A 1147 25.08 11.77 2.72
N ARG A 1148 24.72 11.12 1.60
CA ARG A 1148 23.31 10.77 1.29
C ARG A 1148 22.85 9.60 2.16
N TRP A 1149 23.65 8.54 2.23
CA TRP A 1149 23.37 7.38 3.08
C TRP A 1149 23.31 7.76 4.57
N ASN A 1150 24.21 8.65 5.01
CA ASN A 1150 24.20 9.17 6.38
C ASN A 1150 22.97 10.05 6.67
N LEU A 1151 22.55 10.89 5.72
CA LEU A 1151 21.31 11.66 5.88
C LEU A 1151 20.09 10.73 6.04
N LEU A 1152 20.01 9.65 5.25
CA LEU A 1152 18.95 8.65 5.41
C LEU A 1152 19.04 7.96 6.79
N PHE A 1153 20.21 7.46 7.17
CA PHE A 1153 20.47 6.85 8.48
C PHE A 1153 20.05 7.76 9.65
N CYS A 1154 20.44 9.04 9.60
CA CYS A 1154 20.04 10.04 10.60
C CYS A 1154 18.52 10.26 10.63
N LEU A 1155 17.86 10.38 9.47
CA LEU A 1155 16.42 10.66 9.38
C LEU A 1155 15.55 9.48 9.81
N SER A 1156 15.97 8.24 9.56
CA SER A 1156 15.29 7.01 9.98
C SER A 1156 15.60 6.64 11.45
N GLY A 1157 16.81 6.92 11.94
CA GLY A 1157 17.24 6.52 13.28
C GLY A 1157 16.98 7.53 14.40
N MET A 1158 16.90 8.83 14.11
CA MET A 1158 16.92 9.89 15.14
C MET A 1158 15.83 9.81 16.20
N GLU A 1159 14.63 9.33 15.86
CA GLU A 1159 13.55 9.10 16.82
C GLU A 1159 13.86 7.89 17.72
N SER A 1160 14.21 6.76 17.10
CA SER A 1160 14.58 5.50 17.75
C SER A 1160 15.68 5.69 18.80
N TRP A 1161 16.65 6.57 18.52
CA TRP A 1161 17.70 6.90 19.49
C TRP A 1161 17.23 7.82 20.63
N ALA A 1162 16.33 8.76 20.32
CA ALA A 1162 15.95 9.84 21.23
C ALA A 1162 14.88 9.46 22.26
N LEU A 1163 13.87 8.68 21.88
CA LEU A 1163 12.65 8.51 22.69
C LEU A 1163 12.96 8.02 24.11
N TYR A 1164 13.67 6.90 24.27
CA TYR A 1164 14.03 6.39 25.59
C TYR A 1164 14.98 7.33 26.34
N MET A 1165 16.04 7.79 25.67
CA MET A 1165 17.10 8.59 26.29
C MET A 1165 16.63 9.96 26.76
N LEU A 1166 15.59 10.56 26.16
CA LEU A 1166 15.07 11.86 26.57
C LEU A 1166 13.83 11.74 27.47
N THR A 1167 12.89 10.82 27.19
CA THR A 1167 11.69 10.67 28.04
C THR A 1167 11.94 9.81 29.28
N ALA A 1168 12.50 8.61 29.13
CA ALA A 1168 12.67 7.68 30.25
C ALA A 1168 13.83 8.09 31.18
N VAL A 1169 14.95 8.59 30.63
CA VAL A 1169 16.12 9.02 31.41
C VAL A 1169 16.07 10.49 31.80
N LEU A 1170 15.93 11.43 30.85
CA LEU A 1170 15.94 12.87 31.14
C LEU A 1170 14.59 13.46 31.61
N LYS A 1171 13.52 12.67 31.60
CA LYS A 1171 12.15 13.09 31.97
C LYS A 1171 11.63 14.30 31.16
N TRP A 1172 12.06 14.44 29.91
CA TRP A 1172 11.42 15.35 28.96
C TRP A 1172 10.02 14.83 28.62
N LYS A 1173 9.08 15.73 28.30
CA LYS A 1173 7.78 15.31 27.80
C LYS A 1173 7.91 14.81 26.36
N LEU A 1174 7.00 13.92 25.95
CA LEU A 1174 7.03 13.32 24.62
C LEU A 1174 6.87 14.39 23.51
N GLU A 1175 6.08 15.42 23.77
CA GLU A 1175 5.86 16.56 22.87
C GLU A 1175 7.14 17.41 22.72
N ASP A 1176 7.85 17.67 23.83
CA ASP A 1176 9.11 18.42 23.84
C ASP A 1176 10.18 17.69 22.99
N VAL A 1177 10.21 16.36 23.05
CA VAL A 1177 11.11 15.50 22.27
C VAL A 1177 10.76 15.57 20.78
N TYR A 1178 9.49 15.48 20.40
CA TYR A 1178 9.09 15.60 18.99
C TYR A 1178 9.32 17.02 18.43
N GLU A 1179 9.11 18.09 19.20
CA GLU A 1179 9.45 19.46 18.77
C GLU A 1179 10.97 19.65 18.57
N TYR A 1180 11.78 19.04 19.44
CA TYR A 1180 13.24 19.02 19.31
C TYR A 1180 13.70 18.24 18.07
N LEU A 1181 13.18 17.02 17.87
CA LEU A 1181 13.46 16.19 16.69
C LEU A 1181 13.07 16.89 15.39
N ALA A 1182 11.94 17.61 15.34
CA ALA A 1182 11.54 18.38 14.17
C ALA A 1182 12.57 19.48 13.79
N LYS A 1183 13.12 20.19 14.78
CA LYS A 1183 14.17 21.21 14.56
C LYS A 1183 15.49 20.61 14.07
N VAL A 1184 15.89 19.47 14.65
CA VAL A 1184 17.08 18.71 14.22
C VAL A 1184 16.90 18.19 12.79
N LYS A 1185 15.73 17.62 12.46
CA LYS A 1185 15.36 17.11 11.14
C LYS A 1185 15.40 18.20 10.07
N ALA A 1186 14.89 19.40 10.37
CA ALA A 1186 15.00 20.55 9.48
C ALA A 1186 16.48 20.95 9.24
N ALA A 1187 17.32 20.93 10.27
CA ALA A 1187 18.73 21.28 10.15
C ALA A 1187 19.57 20.21 9.43
N PHE A 1188 19.21 18.92 9.50
CA PHE A 1188 19.80 17.87 8.66
C PHE A 1188 19.46 18.04 7.16
N LEU A 1189 18.34 18.68 6.84
CA LEU A 1189 17.87 18.87 5.47
C LEU A 1189 18.37 20.16 4.80
N ASP A 1190 18.79 21.20 5.55
CA ASP A 1190 19.39 22.40 4.96
C ASP A 1190 20.82 22.12 4.47
N LYS A 1191 21.00 22.18 3.14
CA LYS A 1191 22.28 21.95 2.44
C LYS A 1191 23.36 23.01 2.74
N LYS A 1192 23.03 24.09 3.44
CA LYS A 1192 24.01 25.07 3.95
C LYS A 1192 24.74 24.59 5.20
N ASN A 1193 24.19 23.61 5.92
CA ASN A 1193 24.79 23.08 7.13
C ASN A 1193 25.83 22.04 6.74
N HIS A 1194 27.11 22.43 6.68
CA HIS A 1194 28.22 21.53 6.34
C HIS A 1194 28.65 20.70 7.57
N GLY A 1195 27.65 20.14 8.26
CA GLY A 1195 27.81 19.32 9.44
C GLY A 1195 28.30 17.92 9.09
N TYR A 1196 29.34 17.46 9.77
CA TYR A 1196 29.79 16.07 9.79
C TYR A 1196 29.91 15.59 11.24
N TYR A 1197 29.94 14.28 11.41
CA TYR A 1197 30.40 13.63 12.65
C TYR A 1197 31.55 12.66 12.34
N VAL A 1198 32.18 12.09 13.36
CA VAL A 1198 33.30 11.15 13.20
C VAL A 1198 32.83 9.71 13.39
N ILE A 1199 33.15 8.84 12.44
CA ILE A 1199 33.15 7.38 12.64
C ILE A 1199 34.57 6.93 12.92
N GLY A 1200 34.77 6.16 13.99
CA GLY A 1200 36.06 5.65 14.41
C GLY A 1200 36.09 4.13 14.38
N VAL A 1201 37.12 3.56 13.75
CA VAL A 1201 37.40 2.11 13.80
C VAL A 1201 38.71 1.91 14.55
N VAL A 1202 38.71 1.02 15.54
CA VAL A 1202 39.90 0.59 16.29
C VAL A 1202 40.03 -0.92 16.17
N TYR A 1203 41.19 -1.41 15.73
CA TYR A 1203 41.49 -2.83 15.70
C TYR A 1203 42.85 -3.14 16.30
N GLY A 1204 43.01 -4.34 16.86
CA GLY A 1204 44.22 -4.78 17.57
C GLY A 1204 44.38 -6.30 17.53
N GLN A 1205 45.61 -6.77 17.70
CA GLN A 1205 45.98 -8.18 17.61
C GLN A 1205 46.34 -8.73 18.99
N ARG A 1206 45.90 -9.94 19.33
CA ARG A 1206 46.42 -10.64 20.51
C ARG A 1206 47.86 -11.09 20.22
N PRO A 1207 48.83 -10.89 21.14
CA PRO A 1207 50.18 -11.45 20.99
C PRO A 1207 50.18 -12.96 20.74
N LEU A 1208 51.22 -13.47 20.07
CA LEU A 1208 51.48 -14.90 19.82
C LEU A 1208 51.88 -15.64 21.12
#